data_AF-A0A9R1SG42-F1
#
_entry.id   AF-A0A9R1SG42-F1
#
_cell.length_a   1.000
_cell.length_b   1.000
_cell.length_c   1.000
_cell.angle_alpha   90.00
_cell.angle_beta   90.00
_cell.angle_gamma   90.00
#
_symmetry.space_group_name_H-M   'P 1'
#
loop_
_entity.id
_entity.type
_entity.pdbx_description
1 polymer ?
#
loop_
_entity_poly.entity_id
_entity_poly.type
_entity_poly.pdbx_seq_one_letter_code
_entity_poly.pdbx_strand_id
1 'polypeptide(L)'
;MVRLRMSRCYREKIISLFSHPCFSDDLTPLQSFLLLDPSENMREILQNVAKQQGVSNMRKLGHLNNFIKLLCNVGHSEEKFGFTYEEIIICLRLALLNEAKEVRAAGLRALRYLIRDSNILQKVLRLQVDYLIARCIDIQQSNEVERTQALRLVRKMITVNALLFPSSITNSLIAVGNDGPQERDRMVRACIAIICELALENPEIVAKRGGLSTILKNVIDCQLSRINEALMTTILHLLNHPHTRKYVRSDVELEQILAPYTDFHYRHNPDTAEGQLKEDREARFLASKMSIVASLRSWSGIINLCKSGNSGIQSLIGLLCIPNMEVRRGLLEVMYDIFRLPVPLATQDFIEALLSVDPSRFQDSWRLSDGFVASEAKIILPHRARSRPDLMDNYLALLLCAFIHSGLLEGLVEVITSSDDSVSVCATILLGELLHMSPPALPAHSYEHGLSKLRDYFCDLMELCSVLFCRRASAAVNYLKRFHEKKKRGPKPNSLYLDHIIRKSLAAHYCRDQHLRPQRDIFAIKDTEEALMMNLRDSQILSHKQNLEWKWVLISTILKWPNANLRNNKEEQMHKFVRRLLFFYKPSSKLYASLELDHSKARQLTVVGCQFIEFLLESDEDGQGYLEDLVKDIVQWLSSSSGLKPDRSLQSNGLLTTLSQHYFLFLGTLSAHPQGVKMLEKCSVFQCLLNLCSLKNQDHLLKLIVSTLDYSRDGLARVILSKILTAATDNCRLYATKHLRVLLRANVEFFSNWGIELLVTQLHDRNKAVSVEALDILDEACEDKANLHALIQMKPALTHLGDKGVLLLLRFLSIPKGFSYLNERGYVTKQLEKWQKEYNLKYVDLIEEQLNEALTTYRKPVDGDNYVRRSNQRLQRPNVFLPVHLYGQLVHDKTGCHLLEAQVLRCPVLDKWDGIKQLKAALWALGNIGTSNWGLNLLQEENVIPDIIALAHDCEVLSIRGTCLYVLGIISKTKQGCELLKMHGWDAVRHNRRQLWPVVPDEQPLIHLSSAPSTLSLNSESTSSRHNSESDSTQPSMYILGDDKLESSELSEDQPLYLRPKLLKDRSPFTILASSRLVRNRFLISLSGKKLRSTSDPKGTGSSSKLHGEPTLGGLRRIRTVTEPSIFSQIQGDARNEH
;
A
#
# COMPACT_ATOMS: atom_id res chain seq x y z
N MET A 1 3.17 -3.17 -17.54
CA MET A 1 2.07 -3.72 -16.71
C MET A 1 0.70 -3.83 -17.43
N VAL A 2 0.21 -2.83 -18.17
CA VAL A 2 -1.21 -2.75 -18.61
C VAL A 2 -1.75 -4.02 -19.28
N ARG A 3 -1.04 -4.58 -20.27
CA ARG A 3 -1.41 -5.83 -20.98
C ARG A 3 -1.58 -7.04 -20.04
N LEU A 4 -0.84 -7.10 -18.92
CA LEU A 4 -1.01 -8.11 -17.87
C LEU A 4 -2.21 -7.86 -16.95
N ARG A 5 -2.67 -6.61 -16.78
CA ARG A 5 -3.92 -6.31 -16.04
C ARG A 5 -5.13 -6.70 -16.87
N MET A 6 -5.16 -6.25 -18.14
CA MET A 6 -6.22 -6.60 -19.11
C MET A 6 -6.37 -8.11 -19.28
N SER A 7 -5.29 -8.80 -19.64
CA SER A 7 -5.32 -10.24 -19.90
C SER A 7 -5.57 -11.09 -18.63
N ARG A 8 -5.62 -10.52 -17.42
CA ARG A 8 -5.99 -11.24 -16.18
C ARG A 8 -7.42 -10.93 -15.74
N CYS A 9 -7.77 -9.66 -15.54
CA CYS A 9 -9.09 -9.28 -15.01
C CYS A 9 -10.26 -9.75 -15.89
N TYR A 10 -10.06 -9.82 -17.21
CA TYR A 10 -11.04 -10.42 -18.12
C TYR A 10 -10.90 -11.94 -18.27
N ARG A 11 -9.68 -12.51 -18.16
CA ARG A 11 -9.51 -13.98 -18.10
C ARG A 11 -10.28 -14.59 -16.94
N GLU A 12 -10.30 -13.97 -15.77
CA GLU A 12 -10.94 -14.56 -14.58
C GLU A 12 -12.45 -14.78 -14.76
N LYS A 13 -13.19 -13.80 -15.31
CA LYS A 13 -14.62 -13.98 -15.64
C LYS A 13 -14.85 -14.83 -16.89
N ILE A 14 -13.97 -14.75 -17.88
CA ILE A 14 -14.02 -15.62 -19.06
C ILE A 14 -13.77 -17.08 -18.67
N ILE A 15 -12.90 -17.38 -17.70
CA ILE A 15 -12.69 -18.76 -17.25
C ILE A 15 -13.96 -19.29 -16.58
N SER A 16 -14.64 -18.54 -15.71
CA SER A 16 -15.88 -19.02 -15.06
C SER A 16 -17.12 -19.12 -15.97
N LEU A 17 -17.19 -18.36 -17.07
CA LEU A 17 -18.26 -18.48 -18.07
C LEU A 17 -17.95 -19.54 -19.14
N PHE A 18 -16.68 -19.90 -19.30
CA PHE A 18 -16.18 -20.74 -20.40
C PHE A 18 -15.57 -22.06 -19.85
N SER A 19 -15.85 -22.41 -18.58
CA SER A 19 -15.43 -23.65 -17.90
C SER A 19 -16.47 -24.77 -17.97
N HIS A 20 -17.21 -24.87 -19.08
CA HIS A 20 -17.98 -26.07 -19.41
C HIS A 20 -17.19 -26.92 -20.42
N PRO A 21 -16.87 -28.20 -20.12
CA PRO A 21 -16.24 -29.12 -21.06
C PRO A 21 -17.29 -29.68 -22.06
N CYS A 22 -18.01 -28.79 -22.74
CA CYS A 22 -18.94 -29.17 -23.80
C CYS A 22 -18.16 -29.47 -25.08
N PHE A 23 -17.73 -30.73 -25.22
CA PHE A 23 -17.90 -31.60 -26.39
C PHE A 23 -17.17 -32.93 -26.09
N SER A 24 -17.88 -34.05 -26.14
CA SER A 24 -17.25 -35.38 -26.09
C SER A 24 -16.44 -35.61 -27.39
N ASP A 25 -15.20 -36.07 -27.26
CA ASP A 25 -14.25 -36.21 -28.39
C ASP A 25 -14.45 -37.53 -29.20
N ASP A 26 -15.58 -38.22 -28.98
CA ASP A 26 -15.92 -39.51 -29.56
C ASP A 26 -16.59 -39.38 -30.94
N LEU A 27 -15.81 -39.58 -32.02
CA LEU A 27 -16.23 -40.27 -33.26
C LEU A 27 -15.10 -40.36 -34.31
N THR A 28 -14.06 -41.15 -34.03
CA THR A 28 -13.31 -42.01 -35.00
C THR A 28 -12.10 -42.67 -34.31
N PRO A 29 -11.74 -43.94 -34.62
CA PRO A 29 -10.51 -44.55 -34.10
C PRO A 29 -9.26 -43.81 -34.57
N LEU A 30 -8.54 -43.19 -33.62
CA LEU A 30 -7.48 -42.23 -33.90
C LEU A 30 -6.20 -42.85 -34.51
N GLN A 31 -6.00 -44.15 -34.36
CA GLN A 31 -4.76 -44.85 -34.73
C GLN A 31 -4.62 -45.16 -36.23
N SER A 32 -5.71 -45.38 -36.97
CA SER A 32 -5.62 -45.66 -38.42
C SER A 32 -5.35 -44.39 -39.24
N PHE A 33 -5.92 -43.25 -38.83
CA PHE A 33 -5.82 -41.98 -39.56
C PHE A 33 -4.39 -41.41 -39.56
N LEU A 34 -3.58 -41.70 -38.53
CA LEU A 34 -2.20 -41.21 -38.41
C LEU A 34 -1.14 -42.09 -39.12
N LEU A 35 -1.57 -43.17 -39.81
CA LEU A 35 -0.68 -44.06 -40.58
C LEU A 35 -0.63 -43.73 -42.09
N LEU A 36 -1.53 -42.87 -42.57
CA LEU A 36 -1.57 -42.37 -43.95
C LEU A 36 -0.68 -41.15 -44.14
N ASP A 37 -0.22 -40.92 -45.38
CA ASP A 37 0.67 -39.81 -45.71
C ASP A 37 -0.02 -38.47 -45.40
N PRO A 38 0.66 -37.47 -44.77
CA PRO A 38 -0.01 -36.25 -44.30
C PRO A 38 -0.72 -35.46 -45.40
N SER A 39 -0.27 -35.55 -46.64
CA SER A 39 -0.87 -34.90 -47.82
C SER A 39 -2.18 -35.57 -48.27
N GLU A 40 -2.32 -36.89 -48.13
CA GLU A 40 -3.57 -37.61 -48.42
C GLU A 40 -4.62 -37.34 -47.34
N ASN A 41 -4.21 -37.42 -46.07
CA ASN A 41 -5.02 -37.03 -44.92
C ASN A 41 -5.54 -35.59 -45.05
N MET A 42 -4.68 -34.66 -45.46
CA MET A 42 -5.06 -33.27 -45.71
C MET A 42 -6.06 -33.16 -46.88
N ARG A 43 -5.83 -33.89 -47.98
CA ARG A 43 -6.71 -33.91 -49.15
C ARG A 43 -8.12 -34.40 -48.82
N GLU A 44 -8.24 -35.49 -48.08
CA GLU A 44 -9.53 -36.07 -47.67
C GLU A 44 -10.33 -35.12 -46.79
N ILE A 45 -9.67 -34.54 -45.78
CA ILE A 45 -10.25 -33.53 -44.87
C ILE A 45 -10.77 -32.32 -45.64
N LEU A 46 -9.93 -31.68 -46.47
CA LEU A 46 -10.31 -30.46 -47.17
C LEU A 46 -11.43 -30.71 -48.18
N GLN A 47 -11.41 -31.85 -48.89
CA GLN A 47 -12.46 -32.22 -49.83
C GLN A 47 -13.80 -32.48 -49.11
N ASN A 48 -13.79 -33.18 -47.97
CA ASN A 48 -15.02 -33.49 -47.22
C ASN A 48 -15.60 -32.29 -46.45
N VAL A 49 -14.76 -31.29 -46.10
CA VAL A 49 -15.22 -29.99 -45.59
C VAL A 49 -15.83 -29.14 -46.71
N ALA A 50 -15.24 -29.12 -47.90
CA ALA A 50 -15.68 -28.27 -49.02
C ALA A 50 -16.94 -28.76 -49.76
N LYS A 51 -17.23 -30.07 -49.77
CA LYS A 51 -18.46 -30.63 -50.39
C LYS A 51 -19.72 -30.01 -49.79
N GLN A 52 -20.56 -29.36 -50.61
CA GLN A 52 -21.82 -28.77 -50.15
C GLN A 52 -22.82 -29.84 -49.69
N GLN A 53 -23.07 -30.85 -50.53
CA GLN A 53 -24.02 -31.95 -50.27
C GLN A 53 -23.28 -33.29 -50.04
N GLY A 54 -24.01 -34.31 -49.55
CA GLY A 54 -23.50 -35.68 -49.38
C GLY A 54 -22.64 -35.94 -48.13
N VAL A 55 -22.27 -34.93 -47.34
CA VAL A 55 -21.49 -35.08 -46.10
C VAL A 55 -22.22 -34.41 -44.93
N SER A 56 -22.55 -35.17 -43.88
CA SER A 56 -23.25 -34.64 -42.71
C SER A 56 -22.39 -33.69 -41.87
N ASN A 57 -23.04 -32.74 -41.20
CA ASN A 57 -22.34 -31.73 -40.38
C ASN A 57 -21.52 -32.36 -39.23
N MET A 58 -21.95 -33.49 -38.68
CA MET A 58 -21.19 -34.25 -37.68
C MET A 58 -19.87 -34.82 -38.26
N ARG A 59 -19.88 -35.32 -39.50
CA ARG A 59 -18.65 -35.75 -40.19
C ARG A 59 -17.74 -34.57 -40.51
N LYS A 60 -18.30 -33.43 -40.98
CA LYS A 60 -17.53 -32.19 -41.21
C LYS A 60 -16.84 -31.69 -39.93
N LEU A 61 -17.53 -31.73 -38.79
CA LEU A 61 -16.98 -31.44 -37.47
C LEU A 61 -15.83 -32.41 -37.11
N GLY A 62 -16.00 -33.72 -37.35
CA GLY A 62 -14.96 -34.73 -37.18
C GLY A 62 -13.70 -34.43 -38.01
N HIS A 63 -13.83 -34.16 -39.31
CA HIS A 63 -12.71 -33.80 -40.18
C HIS A 63 -12.02 -32.49 -39.74
N LEU A 64 -12.77 -31.48 -39.27
CA LEU A 64 -12.18 -30.23 -38.73
C LEU A 64 -11.43 -30.45 -37.39
N ASN A 65 -11.87 -31.38 -36.56
CA ASN A 65 -11.14 -31.78 -35.36
C ASN A 65 -9.88 -32.59 -35.72
N ASN A 66 -9.96 -33.48 -36.72
CA ASN A 66 -8.82 -34.25 -37.20
C ASN A 66 -7.79 -33.39 -37.96
N PHE A 67 -8.21 -32.32 -38.65
CA PHE A 67 -7.33 -31.27 -39.19
C PHE A 67 -6.44 -30.70 -38.09
N ILE A 68 -7.02 -30.31 -36.95
CA ILE A 68 -6.26 -29.73 -35.84
C ILE A 68 -5.28 -30.74 -35.23
N LYS A 69 -5.67 -32.03 -35.13
CA LYS A 69 -4.79 -33.11 -34.67
C LYS A 69 -3.59 -33.29 -35.63
N LEU A 70 -3.84 -33.36 -36.94
CA LEU A 70 -2.80 -33.45 -37.98
C LEU A 70 -1.84 -32.25 -37.94
N LEU A 71 -2.38 -31.04 -37.85
CA LEU A 71 -1.64 -29.77 -37.82
C LEU A 71 -0.78 -29.61 -36.56
N CYS A 72 -1.18 -30.22 -35.44
CA CYS A 72 -0.38 -30.29 -34.22
C CYS A 72 0.75 -31.33 -34.30
N ASN A 73 0.53 -32.46 -34.97
CA ASN A 73 1.46 -33.59 -34.99
C ASN A 73 2.57 -33.46 -36.06
N VAL A 74 2.22 -33.01 -37.28
CA VAL A 74 3.14 -33.01 -38.44
C VAL A 74 4.05 -31.77 -38.49
N GLY A 75 3.64 -30.69 -37.81
CA GLY A 75 4.23 -29.36 -37.93
C GLY A 75 3.66 -28.56 -39.11
N HIS A 76 4.03 -27.29 -39.22
CA HIS A 76 3.49 -26.38 -40.24
C HIS A 76 4.50 -26.23 -41.41
N SER A 77 4.17 -26.80 -42.57
CA SER A 77 4.97 -26.69 -43.80
C SER A 77 4.14 -27.05 -45.03
N GLU A 78 4.06 -26.18 -46.03
CA GLU A 78 3.31 -26.43 -47.29
C GLU A 78 3.79 -27.73 -47.98
N GLU A 79 5.10 -27.99 -47.98
CA GLU A 79 5.74 -29.21 -48.52
C GLU A 79 5.14 -30.51 -47.97
N LYS A 80 5.07 -30.68 -46.64
CA LYS A 80 4.51 -31.90 -46.02
C LYS A 80 3.00 -32.03 -46.17
N PHE A 81 2.29 -30.93 -46.38
CA PHE A 81 0.84 -30.96 -46.59
C PHE A 81 0.47 -31.20 -48.06
N GLY A 82 1.39 -30.99 -49.00
CA GLY A 82 1.11 -31.11 -50.44
C GLY A 82 0.12 -30.07 -50.97
N PHE A 83 -0.07 -28.96 -50.23
CA PHE A 83 -0.99 -27.87 -50.53
C PHE A 83 -0.44 -26.53 -50.04
N THR A 84 -0.75 -25.45 -50.76
CA THR A 84 -0.46 -24.09 -50.34
C THR A 84 -1.39 -23.63 -49.21
N TYR A 85 -0.93 -22.67 -48.40
CA TYR A 85 -1.79 -22.06 -47.39
C TYR A 85 -3.01 -21.35 -48.01
N GLU A 86 -2.92 -20.76 -49.20
CA GLU A 86 -4.09 -20.19 -49.89
C GLU A 86 -5.20 -21.23 -50.12
N GLU A 87 -4.89 -22.41 -50.65
CA GLU A 87 -5.87 -23.49 -50.87
C GLU A 87 -6.51 -23.95 -49.55
N ILE A 88 -5.69 -24.16 -48.52
CA ILE A 88 -6.14 -24.57 -47.18
C ILE A 88 -7.11 -23.52 -46.60
N ILE A 89 -6.80 -22.22 -46.74
CA ILE A 89 -7.65 -21.13 -46.28
C ILE A 89 -8.95 -21.05 -47.09
N ILE A 90 -8.91 -21.26 -48.41
CA ILE A 90 -10.09 -21.28 -49.29
C ILE A 90 -11.06 -22.40 -48.90
N CYS A 91 -10.57 -23.58 -48.53
CA CYS A 91 -11.40 -24.66 -48.02
C CYS A 91 -11.93 -24.38 -46.59
N LEU A 92 -11.08 -23.91 -45.67
CA LEU A 92 -11.49 -23.64 -44.28
C LEU A 92 -12.52 -22.51 -44.17
N ARG A 93 -12.46 -21.47 -45.01
CA ARG A 93 -13.44 -20.37 -44.96
C ARG A 93 -14.86 -20.81 -45.34
N LEU A 94 -15.02 -21.91 -46.10
CA LEU A 94 -16.34 -22.48 -46.40
C LEU A 94 -17.02 -23.07 -45.16
N ALA A 95 -16.26 -23.55 -44.17
CA ALA A 95 -16.82 -24.02 -42.91
C ALA A 95 -17.53 -22.91 -42.11
N LEU A 96 -17.15 -21.64 -42.33
CA LEU A 96 -17.79 -20.46 -41.72
C LEU A 96 -19.15 -20.10 -42.35
N LEU A 97 -19.46 -20.67 -43.52
CA LEU A 97 -20.72 -20.47 -44.24
C LEU A 97 -21.74 -21.60 -44.01
N ASN A 98 -21.42 -22.58 -43.16
CA ASN A 98 -22.33 -23.69 -42.84
C ASN A 98 -23.39 -23.25 -41.82
N GLU A 99 -24.64 -23.67 -41.98
CA GLU A 99 -25.73 -23.40 -41.04
C GLU A 99 -25.51 -23.97 -39.63
N ALA A 100 -24.74 -25.06 -39.49
CA ALA A 100 -24.40 -25.63 -38.19
C ALA A 100 -23.34 -24.81 -37.44
N LYS A 101 -23.74 -24.18 -36.33
CA LYS A 101 -22.87 -23.37 -35.45
C LYS A 101 -21.67 -24.13 -34.90
N GLU A 102 -21.79 -25.45 -34.74
CA GLU A 102 -20.73 -26.37 -34.32
C GLU A 102 -19.63 -26.47 -35.39
N VAL A 103 -20.01 -26.52 -36.68
CA VAL A 103 -19.07 -26.56 -37.81
C VAL A 103 -18.39 -25.20 -37.99
N ARG A 104 -19.14 -24.09 -37.85
CA ARG A 104 -18.55 -22.73 -37.85
C ARG A 104 -17.55 -22.55 -36.71
N ALA A 105 -17.90 -22.96 -35.49
CA ALA A 105 -17.00 -22.94 -34.33
C ALA A 105 -15.73 -23.79 -34.53
N ALA A 106 -15.86 -24.96 -35.16
CA ALA A 106 -14.72 -25.80 -35.51
C ALA A 106 -13.84 -25.19 -36.63
N GLY A 107 -14.43 -24.54 -37.63
CA GLY A 107 -13.70 -23.77 -38.66
C GLY A 107 -12.90 -22.61 -38.06
N LEU A 108 -13.51 -21.82 -37.18
CA LEU A 108 -12.85 -20.75 -36.41
C LEU A 108 -11.71 -21.30 -35.52
N ARG A 109 -11.92 -22.47 -34.90
CA ARG A 109 -10.89 -23.20 -34.13
C ARG A 109 -9.72 -23.61 -35.05
N ALA A 110 -9.99 -24.20 -36.20
CA ALA A 110 -8.98 -24.64 -37.17
C ALA A 110 -8.14 -23.48 -37.71
N LEU A 111 -8.79 -22.39 -38.15
CA LEU A 111 -8.12 -21.16 -38.59
C LEU A 111 -7.21 -20.57 -37.49
N ARG A 112 -7.62 -20.64 -36.21
CA ARG A 112 -6.80 -20.16 -35.08
C ARG A 112 -5.54 -21.01 -34.84
N TYR A 113 -5.60 -22.31 -35.12
CA TYR A 113 -4.41 -23.17 -35.06
C TYR A 113 -3.50 -22.98 -36.27
N LEU A 114 -4.06 -22.63 -37.43
CA LEU A 114 -3.33 -22.34 -38.67
C LEU A 114 -2.50 -21.04 -38.59
N ILE A 115 -3.11 -19.92 -38.14
CA ILE A 115 -2.42 -18.63 -38.04
C ILE A 115 -1.39 -18.68 -36.89
N ARG A 116 -0.10 -18.87 -37.22
CA ARG A 116 1.00 -18.78 -36.25
C ARG A 116 1.83 -17.50 -36.38
N ASP A 117 2.02 -17.05 -37.61
CA ASP A 117 2.97 -16.03 -38.07
C ASP A 117 2.32 -14.99 -39.01
N SER A 118 3.05 -13.93 -39.32
CA SER A 118 2.52 -12.80 -40.10
C SER A 118 2.32 -13.10 -41.60
N ASN A 119 2.94 -14.13 -42.17
CA ASN A 119 2.76 -14.49 -43.59
C ASN A 119 1.41 -15.19 -43.78
N ILE A 120 1.12 -16.21 -42.96
CA ILE A 120 -0.19 -16.87 -42.97
C ILE A 120 -1.31 -15.86 -42.69
N LEU A 121 -1.12 -14.92 -41.76
CA LEU A 121 -2.09 -13.86 -41.49
C LEU A 121 -2.33 -12.96 -42.73
N GLN A 122 -1.28 -12.59 -43.48
CA GLN A 122 -1.44 -11.83 -44.73
C GLN A 122 -2.17 -12.63 -45.81
N LYS A 123 -1.90 -13.94 -45.96
CA LYS A 123 -2.65 -14.82 -46.88
C LYS A 123 -4.15 -14.87 -46.51
N VAL A 124 -4.48 -14.99 -45.21
CA VAL A 124 -5.88 -14.99 -44.71
C VAL A 124 -6.60 -13.67 -45.01
N LEU A 125 -5.93 -12.52 -44.80
CA LEU A 125 -6.51 -11.20 -45.03
C LEU A 125 -6.65 -10.87 -46.52
N ARG A 126 -5.68 -11.28 -47.36
CA ARG A 126 -5.77 -11.18 -48.84
C ARG A 126 -7.01 -11.90 -49.38
N LEU A 127 -7.40 -13.01 -48.76
CA LEU A 127 -8.57 -13.83 -49.12
C LEU A 127 -9.90 -13.35 -48.48
N GLN A 128 -9.92 -12.16 -47.85
CA GLN A 128 -11.08 -11.48 -47.26
C GLN A 128 -11.89 -12.34 -46.26
N VAL A 129 -11.21 -13.22 -45.53
CA VAL A 129 -11.83 -14.10 -44.52
C VAL A 129 -12.30 -13.31 -43.29
N ASP A 130 -11.76 -12.10 -43.07
CA ASP A 130 -12.12 -11.20 -41.99
C ASP A 130 -13.59 -10.76 -42.02
N TYR A 131 -14.22 -10.63 -43.19
CA TYR A 131 -15.66 -10.39 -43.31
C TYR A 131 -16.50 -11.55 -42.76
N LEU A 132 -16.05 -12.79 -42.97
CA LEU A 132 -16.71 -13.99 -42.44
C LEU A 132 -16.50 -14.12 -40.93
N ILE A 133 -15.32 -13.72 -40.42
CA ILE A 133 -15.03 -13.68 -38.99
C ILE A 133 -15.91 -12.63 -38.29
N ALA A 134 -16.07 -11.43 -38.87
CA ALA A 134 -16.98 -10.40 -38.36
C ALA A 134 -18.44 -10.91 -38.31
N ARG A 135 -18.94 -11.53 -39.40
CA ARG A 135 -20.25 -12.18 -39.42
C ARG A 135 -20.43 -13.21 -38.29
N CYS A 136 -19.40 -13.99 -37.95
CA CYS A 136 -19.44 -14.95 -36.84
C CYS A 136 -19.35 -14.32 -35.43
N ILE A 137 -19.09 -13.02 -35.32
CA ILE A 137 -19.09 -12.27 -34.05
C ILE A 137 -20.46 -11.58 -33.83
N ASP A 138 -21.07 -11.07 -34.90
CA ASP A 138 -22.27 -10.23 -34.79
C ASP A 138 -23.58 -11.04 -34.76
N ILE A 139 -23.60 -12.26 -35.33
CA ILE A 139 -24.80 -13.13 -35.29
C ILE A 139 -25.04 -13.66 -33.86
N GLN A 140 -26.08 -13.14 -33.20
CA GLN A 140 -26.56 -13.58 -31.87
C GLN A 140 -27.68 -14.64 -31.98
N GLN A 141 -27.32 -15.88 -32.32
CA GLN A 141 -28.26 -17.00 -32.56
C GLN A 141 -27.98 -18.22 -31.65
N SER A 142 -28.10 -18.08 -30.32
CA SER A 142 -27.84 -19.18 -29.35
C SER A 142 -26.44 -19.83 -29.47
N ASN A 143 -25.46 -19.05 -29.94
CA ASN A 143 -24.17 -19.52 -30.47
C ASN A 143 -22.97 -18.96 -29.68
N GLU A 144 -23.10 -18.84 -28.36
CA GLU A 144 -22.04 -18.32 -27.48
C GLU A 144 -20.68 -19.02 -27.69
N VAL A 145 -20.69 -20.33 -27.97
CA VAL A 145 -19.48 -21.14 -28.25
C VAL A 145 -18.82 -20.77 -29.59
N GLU A 146 -19.61 -20.38 -30.60
CA GLU A 146 -19.11 -19.93 -31.91
C GLU A 146 -18.43 -18.56 -31.77
N ARG A 147 -19.16 -17.58 -31.23
CA ARG A 147 -18.67 -16.22 -30.94
C ARG A 147 -17.41 -16.29 -30.06
N THR A 148 -17.38 -17.21 -29.10
CA THR A 148 -16.18 -17.55 -28.31
C THR A 148 -14.97 -17.97 -29.15
N GLN A 149 -15.13 -18.85 -30.15
CA GLN A 149 -13.99 -19.23 -31.00
C GLN A 149 -13.55 -18.08 -31.91
N ALA A 150 -14.48 -17.24 -32.39
CA ALA A 150 -14.18 -16.03 -33.16
C ALA A 150 -13.37 -15.03 -32.33
N LEU A 151 -13.82 -14.64 -31.13
CA LEU A 151 -13.08 -13.73 -30.25
C LEU A 151 -11.69 -14.30 -29.85
N ARG A 152 -11.55 -15.62 -29.72
CA ARG A 152 -10.24 -16.28 -29.51
C ARG A 152 -9.35 -16.27 -30.75
N LEU A 153 -9.92 -16.36 -31.95
CA LEU A 153 -9.20 -16.22 -33.23
C LEU A 153 -8.71 -14.78 -33.40
N VAL A 154 -9.58 -13.80 -33.16
CA VAL A 154 -9.27 -12.36 -33.17
C VAL A 154 -8.10 -12.02 -32.23
N ARG A 155 -8.13 -12.47 -30.97
CA ARG A 155 -7.00 -12.26 -30.04
C ARG A 155 -5.70 -12.92 -30.50
N LYS A 156 -5.76 -14.04 -31.22
CA LYS A 156 -4.59 -14.65 -31.85
C LYS A 156 -4.06 -13.81 -33.02
N MET A 157 -4.92 -13.21 -33.84
CA MET A 157 -4.52 -12.27 -34.90
C MET A 157 -3.77 -11.06 -34.32
N ILE A 158 -4.32 -10.40 -33.28
CA ILE A 158 -3.66 -9.30 -32.55
C ILE A 158 -2.30 -9.74 -31.98
N THR A 159 -2.23 -10.95 -31.40
CA THR A 159 -0.99 -11.50 -30.82
C THR A 159 0.06 -11.87 -31.87
N VAL A 160 -0.32 -12.06 -33.14
CA VAL A 160 0.59 -12.37 -34.25
C VAL A 160 1.08 -11.10 -34.95
N ASN A 161 0.16 -10.20 -35.34
CA ASN A 161 0.51 -8.89 -35.85
C ASN A 161 -0.68 -7.91 -35.74
N ALA A 162 -0.67 -7.05 -34.73
CA ALA A 162 -1.71 -6.04 -34.51
C ALA A 162 -1.73 -4.91 -35.56
N LEU A 163 -0.63 -4.68 -36.28
CA LEU A 163 -0.54 -3.62 -37.30
C LEU A 163 -1.35 -3.98 -38.57
N LEU A 164 -1.54 -5.28 -38.83
CA LEU A 164 -2.32 -5.79 -39.96
C LEU A 164 -3.80 -6.04 -39.62
N PHE A 165 -4.27 -5.56 -38.46
CA PHE A 165 -5.62 -5.88 -37.99
C PHE A 165 -6.71 -5.23 -38.88
N PRO A 166 -7.77 -5.96 -39.29
CA PRO A 166 -8.72 -5.46 -40.28
C PRO A 166 -9.82 -4.55 -39.69
N SER A 167 -10.28 -3.58 -40.49
CA SER A 167 -11.36 -2.66 -40.10
C SER A 167 -12.72 -3.34 -39.93
N SER A 168 -12.99 -4.43 -40.65
CA SER A 168 -14.23 -5.21 -40.58
C SER A 168 -14.49 -5.74 -39.16
N ILE A 169 -13.54 -6.50 -38.62
CA ILE A 169 -13.55 -7.03 -37.26
C ILE A 169 -13.50 -5.88 -36.23
N THR A 170 -12.77 -4.80 -36.52
CA THR A 170 -12.73 -3.62 -35.64
C THR A 170 -14.13 -3.01 -35.47
N ASN A 171 -14.88 -2.82 -36.57
CA ASN A 171 -16.23 -2.29 -36.54
C ASN A 171 -17.22 -3.23 -35.82
N SER A 172 -17.15 -4.53 -36.11
CA SER A 172 -17.96 -5.58 -35.45
C SER A 172 -17.79 -5.57 -33.93
N LEU A 173 -16.53 -5.57 -33.44
CA LEU A 173 -16.24 -5.47 -32.01
C LEU A 173 -16.79 -4.18 -31.38
N ILE A 174 -16.73 -3.06 -32.11
CA ILE A 174 -17.18 -1.74 -31.64
C ILE A 174 -18.71 -1.67 -31.57
N ALA A 175 -19.44 -2.21 -32.55
CA ALA A 175 -20.90 -2.27 -32.54
C ALA A 175 -21.41 -3.11 -31.35
N VAL A 176 -20.90 -4.34 -31.21
CA VAL A 176 -21.18 -5.20 -30.04
C VAL A 176 -20.75 -4.53 -28.72
N GLY A 177 -19.78 -3.62 -28.75
CA GLY A 177 -19.34 -2.83 -27.60
C GLY A 177 -20.26 -1.65 -27.24
N ASN A 178 -20.90 -1.00 -28.22
CA ASN A 178 -21.73 0.19 -28.01
C ASN A 178 -23.16 -0.14 -27.58
N ASP A 179 -23.77 -1.10 -28.27
CA ASP A 179 -25.23 -1.28 -28.31
C ASP A 179 -25.65 -2.62 -27.67
N GLY A 180 -24.73 -3.59 -27.63
CA GLY A 180 -24.89 -4.85 -26.90
C GLY A 180 -25.33 -4.74 -25.42
N PRO A 181 -25.04 -3.65 -24.65
CA PRO A 181 -25.67 -3.44 -23.34
C PRO A 181 -27.20 -3.36 -23.38
N GLN A 182 -27.77 -2.71 -24.41
CA GLN A 182 -29.22 -2.59 -24.62
C GLN A 182 -29.80 -3.94 -25.07
N GLU A 183 -29.13 -4.62 -26.00
CA GLU A 183 -29.49 -5.97 -26.50
C GLU A 183 -29.26 -7.09 -25.47
N ARG A 184 -28.74 -6.76 -24.28
CA ARG A 184 -28.38 -7.68 -23.18
C ARG A 184 -27.35 -8.75 -23.58
N ASP A 185 -26.47 -8.45 -24.54
CA ASP A 185 -25.41 -9.35 -24.95
C ASP A 185 -24.40 -9.60 -23.81
N ARG A 186 -24.08 -10.88 -23.62
CA ARG A 186 -23.09 -11.38 -22.65
C ARG A 186 -21.66 -11.12 -23.12
N MET A 187 -21.42 -10.97 -24.43
CA MET A 187 -20.09 -10.84 -25.02
C MET A 187 -19.51 -9.41 -24.99
N VAL A 188 -20.32 -8.36 -24.75
CA VAL A 188 -19.88 -6.94 -24.65
C VAL A 188 -18.54 -6.80 -23.93
N ARG A 189 -18.45 -7.32 -22.70
CA ARG A 189 -17.26 -7.19 -21.85
C ARG A 189 -16.02 -7.90 -22.44
N ALA A 190 -16.21 -8.96 -23.22
CA ALA A 190 -15.12 -9.62 -23.94
C ALA A 190 -14.70 -8.81 -25.19
N CYS A 191 -15.64 -8.23 -25.93
CA CYS A 191 -15.36 -7.36 -27.08
C CYS A 191 -14.60 -6.09 -26.66
N ILE A 192 -15.07 -5.38 -25.63
CA ILE A 192 -14.39 -4.19 -25.08
C ILE A 192 -12.98 -4.53 -24.60
N ALA A 193 -12.75 -5.68 -23.96
CA ALA A 193 -11.42 -6.12 -23.55
C ALA A 193 -10.48 -6.33 -24.75
N ILE A 194 -11.01 -6.76 -25.89
CA ILE A 194 -10.26 -6.98 -27.13
C ILE A 194 -9.95 -5.65 -27.83
N ILE A 195 -10.90 -4.71 -27.85
CA ILE A 195 -10.65 -3.32 -28.31
C ILE A 195 -9.56 -2.68 -27.44
N CYS A 196 -9.60 -2.88 -26.12
CA CYS A 196 -8.57 -2.43 -25.19
C CYS A 196 -7.20 -3.07 -25.45
N GLU A 197 -7.13 -4.38 -25.72
CA GLU A 197 -5.87 -5.07 -26.07
C GLU A 197 -5.35 -4.61 -27.44
N LEU A 198 -6.22 -4.32 -28.41
CA LEU A 198 -5.86 -3.77 -29.72
C LEU A 198 -5.33 -2.33 -29.62
N ALA A 199 -6.00 -1.46 -28.85
CA ALA A 199 -5.65 -0.05 -28.72
C ALA A 199 -4.23 0.19 -28.17
N LEU A 200 -3.70 -0.74 -27.37
CA LEU A 200 -2.32 -0.66 -26.84
C LEU A 200 -1.24 -0.96 -27.89
N GLU A 201 -1.58 -1.72 -28.93
CA GLU A 201 -0.63 -2.21 -29.94
C GLU A 201 -0.84 -1.54 -31.32
N ASN A 202 -2.08 -1.13 -31.62
CA ASN A 202 -2.49 -0.37 -32.80
C ASN A 202 -3.64 0.61 -32.44
N PRO A 203 -3.33 1.76 -31.81
CA PRO A 203 -4.35 2.76 -31.46
C PRO A 203 -4.98 3.44 -32.69
N GLU A 204 -4.28 3.47 -33.82
CA GLU A 204 -4.71 4.22 -35.00
C GLU A 204 -6.01 3.66 -35.60
N ILE A 205 -6.12 2.33 -35.74
CA ILE A 205 -7.34 1.72 -36.28
C ILE A 205 -8.52 1.85 -35.30
N VAL A 206 -8.27 1.78 -33.99
CA VAL A 206 -9.30 1.96 -32.96
C VAL A 206 -9.82 3.39 -32.95
N ALA A 207 -8.93 4.39 -32.99
CA ALA A 207 -9.30 5.80 -33.04
C ALA A 207 -10.07 6.14 -34.34
N LYS A 208 -9.59 5.70 -35.50
CA LYS A 208 -10.25 5.92 -36.81
C LYS A 208 -11.65 5.29 -36.92
N ARG A 209 -12.00 4.34 -36.06
CA ARG A 209 -13.31 3.69 -35.99
C ARG A 209 -14.14 4.09 -34.76
N GLY A 210 -13.69 5.09 -33.98
CA GLY A 210 -14.42 5.61 -32.81
C GLY A 210 -14.32 4.74 -31.55
N GLY A 211 -13.56 3.65 -31.55
CA GLY A 211 -13.51 2.67 -30.45
C GLY A 211 -12.96 3.21 -29.13
N LEU A 212 -12.26 4.35 -29.13
CA LEU A 212 -11.89 5.06 -27.91
C LEU A 212 -13.12 5.68 -27.22
N SER A 213 -14.05 6.24 -27.99
CA SER A 213 -15.33 6.73 -27.49
C SER A 213 -16.20 5.59 -26.96
N THR A 214 -16.14 4.40 -27.59
CA THR A 214 -16.81 3.18 -27.11
C THR A 214 -16.27 2.71 -25.75
N ILE A 215 -14.95 2.80 -25.53
CA ILE A 215 -14.33 2.52 -24.22
C ILE A 215 -14.82 3.53 -23.18
N LEU A 216 -14.83 4.83 -23.51
CA LEU A 216 -15.28 5.90 -22.60
C LEU A 216 -16.78 5.81 -22.27
N LYS A 217 -17.64 5.49 -23.24
CA LYS A 217 -19.06 5.17 -23.00
C LYS A 217 -19.17 4.01 -21.99
N ASN A 218 -18.48 2.90 -22.25
CA ASN A 218 -18.48 1.72 -21.39
C ASN A 218 -17.89 1.94 -19.99
N VAL A 219 -17.09 2.97 -19.76
CA VAL A 219 -16.66 3.36 -18.40
C VAL A 219 -17.86 3.85 -17.59
N ILE A 220 -18.70 4.70 -18.18
CA ILE A 220 -19.86 5.33 -17.54
C ILE A 220 -21.03 4.33 -17.39
N ASP A 221 -21.03 3.21 -18.14
CA ASP A 221 -21.87 2.03 -17.90
C ASP A 221 -21.35 1.09 -16.79
N CYS A 222 -20.13 1.25 -16.27
CA CYS A 222 -19.47 0.20 -15.47
C CYS A 222 -19.34 0.49 -13.97
N GLN A 223 -20.22 -0.13 -13.18
CA GLN A 223 -20.23 -0.13 -11.70
C GLN A 223 -19.20 -1.11 -11.09
N LEU A 224 -18.35 -1.76 -11.90
CA LEU A 224 -17.36 -2.74 -11.44
C LEU A 224 -15.96 -2.13 -11.41
N SER A 225 -15.47 -1.76 -10.21
CA SER A 225 -14.24 -0.97 -10.02
C SER A 225 -13.00 -1.48 -10.74
N ARG A 226 -12.67 -2.78 -10.67
CA ARG A 226 -11.53 -3.36 -11.40
C ARG A 226 -11.66 -3.26 -12.92
N ILE A 227 -12.87 -3.22 -13.46
CA ILE A 227 -13.14 -3.10 -14.90
C ILE A 227 -13.10 -1.63 -15.30
N ASN A 228 -13.82 -0.76 -14.61
CA ASN A 228 -13.81 0.70 -14.81
C ASN A 228 -12.37 1.27 -14.76
N GLU A 229 -11.59 0.92 -13.73
CA GLU A 229 -10.19 1.34 -13.61
C GLU A 229 -9.30 0.75 -14.72
N ALA A 230 -9.56 -0.48 -15.19
CA ALA A 230 -8.82 -1.08 -16.31
C ALA A 230 -9.14 -0.38 -17.64
N LEU A 231 -10.40 -0.08 -17.93
CA LEU A 231 -10.82 0.68 -19.11
C LEU A 231 -10.13 2.05 -19.12
N MET A 232 -10.24 2.81 -18.03
CA MET A 232 -9.58 4.12 -17.89
C MET A 232 -8.05 4.02 -18.03
N THR A 233 -7.43 2.95 -17.53
CA THR A 233 -5.98 2.72 -17.70
C THR A 233 -5.56 2.70 -19.18
N THR A 234 -6.43 2.35 -20.13
CA THR A 234 -6.08 2.42 -21.58
C THR A 234 -5.98 3.85 -22.09
N ILE A 235 -7.02 4.67 -21.89
CA ILE A 235 -7.05 6.07 -22.32
C ILE A 235 -5.89 6.86 -21.66
N LEU A 236 -5.70 6.63 -20.36
CA LEU A 236 -4.60 7.20 -19.57
C LEU A 236 -3.21 6.71 -20.03
N HIS A 237 -3.09 5.50 -20.59
CA HIS A 237 -1.84 5.02 -21.18
C HIS A 237 -1.57 5.67 -22.54
N LEU A 238 -2.60 5.83 -23.40
CA LEU A 238 -2.47 6.51 -24.68
C LEU A 238 -2.06 7.98 -24.51
N LEU A 239 -2.59 8.67 -23.50
CA LEU A 239 -2.19 10.05 -23.14
C LEU A 239 -0.75 10.17 -22.60
N ASN A 240 -0.14 9.09 -22.10
CA ASN A 240 1.20 9.16 -21.49
C ASN A 240 2.33 9.35 -22.52
N HIS A 241 2.27 8.72 -23.70
CA HIS A 241 3.34 8.80 -24.71
C HIS A 241 2.95 9.70 -25.90
N PRO A 242 3.81 10.59 -26.41
CA PRO A 242 3.48 11.52 -27.50
C PRO A 242 2.93 10.84 -28.76
N HIS A 243 3.60 9.75 -29.22
CA HIS A 243 3.18 8.98 -30.40
C HIS A 243 1.74 8.43 -30.31
N THR A 244 1.22 8.20 -29.10
CA THR A 244 -0.15 7.71 -28.86
C THR A 244 -1.12 8.82 -28.46
N ARG A 245 -0.63 9.89 -27.80
CA ARG A 245 -1.42 11.04 -27.34
C ARG A 245 -2.16 11.73 -28.49
N LYS A 246 -1.55 11.79 -29.68
CA LYS A 246 -2.14 12.35 -30.90
C LYS A 246 -3.47 11.69 -31.36
N TYR A 247 -3.81 10.51 -30.84
CA TYR A 247 -5.06 9.81 -31.16
C TYR A 247 -6.19 10.08 -30.13
N VAL A 248 -5.92 10.84 -29.06
CA VAL A 248 -6.89 11.17 -28.00
C VAL A 248 -7.14 12.67 -27.97
N ARG A 249 -8.39 13.12 -28.07
CA ARG A 249 -8.77 14.54 -27.96
C ARG A 249 -8.91 14.92 -26.49
N SER A 250 -7.81 15.40 -25.88
CA SER A 250 -7.72 15.55 -24.42
C SER A 250 -8.88 16.30 -23.77
N ASP A 251 -9.38 17.34 -24.43
CA ASP A 251 -10.28 18.34 -23.83
C ASP A 251 -11.77 18.03 -24.12
N VAL A 252 -12.04 16.85 -24.70
CA VAL A 252 -13.40 16.34 -24.98
C VAL A 252 -13.53 14.89 -24.55
N GLU A 253 -12.58 14.04 -24.93
CA GLU A 253 -12.67 12.59 -24.69
C GLU A 253 -12.38 12.21 -23.24
N LEU A 254 -11.40 12.85 -22.58
CA LEU A 254 -11.16 12.57 -21.16
C LEU A 254 -12.26 13.19 -20.28
N GLU A 255 -12.78 14.37 -20.65
CA GLU A 255 -13.77 15.10 -19.85
C GLU A 255 -15.19 14.52 -19.97
N GLN A 256 -15.47 13.64 -20.93
CA GLN A 256 -16.71 12.83 -20.96
C GLN A 256 -16.99 12.08 -19.66
N ILE A 257 -15.97 11.70 -18.90
CA ILE A 257 -16.16 11.01 -17.61
C ILE A 257 -16.77 11.93 -16.54
N LEU A 258 -16.65 13.24 -16.72
CA LEU A 258 -17.21 14.28 -15.85
C LEU A 258 -18.67 14.59 -16.19
N ALA A 259 -19.12 14.23 -17.41
CA ALA A 259 -20.43 14.61 -17.95
C ALA A 259 -21.62 14.32 -17.01
N PRO A 260 -21.70 13.19 -16.27
CA PRO A 260 -22.78 12.95 -15.32
C PRO A 260 -22.86 13.96 -14.16
N TYR A 261 -21.76 14.65 -13.82
CA TYR A 261 -21.75 15.71 -12.81
C TYR A 261 -21.89 17.11 -13.41
N THR A 262 -21.41 17.32 -14.65
CA THR A 262 -21.45 18.64 -15.32
C THR A 262 -22.78 18.95 -15.98
N ASP A 263 -23.50 17.94 -16.46
CA ASP A 263 -24.83 18.08 -17.05
C ASP A 263 -25.90 17.58 -16.07
N PHE A 264 -26.71 18.49 -15.56
CA PHE A 264 -27.78 18.17 -14.62
C PHE A 264 -28.88 17.29 -15.21
N HIS A 265 -29.02 17.23 -16.53
CA HIS A 265 -30.02 16.43 -17.26
C HIS A 265 -29.41 15.30 -18.08
N TYR A 266 -28.16 14.92 -17.78
CA TYR A 266 -27.39 13.91 -18.51
C TYR A 266 -28.16 12.61 -18.79
N ARG A 267 -28.35 12.30 -20.08
CA ARG A 267 -28.89 11.03 -20.58
C ARG A 267 -27.79 10.24 -21.28
N HIS A 268 -27.40 9.11 -20.72
CA HIS A 268 -26.32 8.29 -21.28
C HIS A 268 -26.74 7.48 -22.53
N ASN A 269 -27.98 6.99 -22.53
CA ASN A 269 -28.64 6.35 -23.67
C ASN A 269 -29.99 7.08 -23.88
N PRO A 270 -30.43 7.32 -25.13
CA PRO A 270 -31.67 8.06 -25.39
C PRO A 270 -32.92 7.23 -25.03
N ASP A 271 -32.85 5.91 -25.15
CA ASP A 271 -33.98 4.97 -25.03
C ASP A 271 -34.23 4.45 -23.60
N THR A 272 -33.60 5.04 -22.58
CA THR A 272 -33.79 4.64 -21.18
C THR A 272 -35.22 4.94 -20.73
N ALA A 273 -35.95 3.91 -20.31
CA ALA A 273 -37.34 4.04 -19.85
C ALA A 273 -37.47 4.96 -18.63
N GLU A 274 -38.50 5.81 -18.60
CA GLU A 274 -38.62 6.90 -17.61
C GLU A 274 -38.61 6.42 -16.15
N GLY A 275 -39.24 5.27 -15.88
CA GLY A 275 -39.26 4.66 -14.55
C GLY A 275 -37.90 4.19 -14.02
N GLN A 276 -36.85 4.14 -14.85
CA GLN A 276 -35.49 3.72 -14.48
C GLN A 276 -34.50 4.90 -14.41
N LEU A 277 -34.90 6.12 -14.77
CA LEU A 277 -33.98 7.27 -14.87
C LEU A 277 -33.21 7.56 -13.58
N LYS A 278 -33.84 7.38 -12.41
CA LYS A 278 -33.15 7.58 -11.12
C LYS A 278 -32.06 6.53 -10.87
N GLU A 279 -32.37 5.25 -11.08
CA GLU A 279 -31.43 4.14 -10.88
C GLU A 279 -30.27 4.21 -11.87
N ASP A 280 -30.54 4.57 -13.13
CA ASP A 280 -29.51 4.79 -14.15
C ASP A 280 -28.59 5.95 -13.73
N ARG A 281 -29.14 7.09 -13.28
CA ARG A 281 -28.37 8.26 -12.83
C ARG A 281 -27.51 7.98 -11.60
N GLU A 282 -28.04 7.27 -10.59
CA GLU A 282 -27.24 6.84 -9.43
C GLU A 282 -26.10 5.89 -9.87
N ALA A 283 -26.35 5.00 -10.83
CA ALA A 283 -25.31 4.18 -11.44
C ALA A 283 -24.29 5.00 -12.26
N ARG A 284 -24.70 6.10 -12.92
CA ARG A 284 -23.82 7.01 -13.67
C ARG A 284 -22.91 7.77 -12.74
N PHE A 285 -23.43 8.29 -11.62
CA PHE A 285 -22.63 8.96 -10.60
C PHE A 285 -21.60 8.01 -10.00
N LEU A 286 -22.00 6.77 -9.66
CA LEU A 286 -21.07 5.76 -9.15
C LEU A 286 -19.95 5.44 -10.15
N ALA A 287 -20.30 5.15 -11.41
CA ALA A 287 -19.34 4.83 -12.47
C ALA A 287 -18.41 6.03 -12.80
N SER A 288 -18.95 7.25 -12.81
CA SER A 288 -18.20 8.50 -12.99
C SER A 288 -17.22 8.71 -11.84
N LYS A 289 -17.68 8.70 -10.57
CA LYS A 289 -16.83 8.80 -9.37
C LYS A 289 -15.65 7.84 -9.43
N MET A 290 -15.92 6.58 -9.75
CA MET A 290 -14.88 5.55 -9.88
C MET A 290 -13.85 5.89 -10.97
N SER A 291 -14.27 6.46 -12.10
CA SER A 291 -13.40 6.82 -13.21
C SER A 291 -12.59 8.11 -12.98
N ILE A 292 -13.15 9.10 -12.29
CA ILE A 292 -12.47 10.33 -11.86
C ILE A 292 -11.36 9.96 -10.85
N VAL A 293 -11.74 9.18 -9.83
CA VAL A 293 -10.82 8.67 -8.81
C VAL A 293 -9.76 7.75 -9.42
N ALA A 294 -10.09 6.95 -10.45
CA ALA A 294 -9.11 6.17 -11.22
C ALA A 294 -8.12 7.05 -12.01
N SER A 295 -8.60 8.16 -12.58
CA SER A 295 -7.78 9.08 -13.37
C SER A 295 -6.76 9.83 -12.51
N LEU A 296 -7.19 10.35 -11.36
CA LEU A 296 -6.32 11.09 -10.44
C LEU A 296 -5.27 10.22 -9.74
N ARG A 297 -5.37 8.88 -9.82
CA ARG A 297 -4.31 7.92 -9.43
C ARG A 297 -3.20 7.76 -10.47
N SER A 298 -3.34 8.36 -11.66
CA SER A 298 -2.36 8.29 -12.75
C SER A 298 -1.75 9.66 -13.05
N TRP A 299 -0.43 9.71 -13.22
CA TRP A 299 0.29 10.91 -13.69
C TRP A 299 -0.29 11.52 -14.97
N SER A 300 -0.75 10.68 -15.90
CA SER A 300 -1.40 11.14 -17.13
C SER A 300 -2.83 11.61 -16.95
N GLY A 301 -3.50 11.24 -15.86
CA GLY A 301 -4.81 11.79 -15.50
C GLY A 301 -4.67 13.12 -14.78
N ILE A 302 -3.82 13.17 -13.74
CA ILE A 302 -3.49 14.42 -13.01
C ILE A 302 -3.07 15.51 -13.99
N ILE A 303 -2.06 15.28 -14.84
CA ILE A 303 -1.51 16.33 -15.70
C ILE A 303 -2.48 16.78 -16.81
N ASN A 304 -3.45 15.95 -17.22
CA ASN A 304 -4.47 16.36 -18.20
C ASN A 304 -5.73 16.98 -17.56
N LEU A 305 -6.08 16.64 -16.32
CA LEU A 305 -7.22 17.21 -15.59
C LEU A 305 -6.86 18.47 -14.80
N CYS A 306 -5.59 18.66 -14.44
CA CYS A 306 -5.04 19.84 -13.75
C CYS A 306 -4.34 20.83 -14.71
N LYS A 307 -4.74 20.89 -16.00
CA LYS A 307 -4.12 21.83 -16.97
C LYS A 307 -4.32 23.29 -16.55
N SER A 308 -3.38 24.15 -16.90
CA SER A 308 -3.54 25.60 -16.80
C SER A 308 -4.56 26.12 -17.83
N GLY A 309 -5.65 26.72 -17.35
CA GLY A 309 -6.79 27.17 -18.17
C GLY A 309 -8.05 26.35 -17.88
N ASN A 310 -9.06 26.48 -18.74
CA ASN A 310 -10.33 25.74 -18.65
C ASN A 310 -10.06 24.23 -18.56
N SER A 311 -10.22 23.67 -17.38
CA SER A 311 -9.81 22.31 -17.06
C SER A 311 -10.90 21.61 -16.24
N GLY A 312 -11.09 20.31 -16.47
CA GLY A 312 -12.14 19.53 -15.82
C GLY A 312 -12.22 19.66 -14.31
N ILE A 313 -11.10 19.90 -13.59
CA ILE A 313 -11.13 20.13 -12.14
C ILE A 313 -11.70 21.50 -11.78
N GLN A 314 -11.37 22.57 -12.53
CA GLN A 314 -12.01 23.87 -12.34
C GLN A 314 -13.52 23.77 -12.65
N SER A 315 -13.91 23.00 -13.67
CA SER A 315 -15.32 22.71 -13.95
C SER A 315 -16.01 22.01 -12.77
N LEU A 316 -15.39 20.97 -12.18
CA LEU A 316 -15.93 20.28 -10.99
C LEU A 316 -16.05 21.21 -9.77
N ILE A 317 -15.11 22.13 -9.56
CA ILE A 317 -15.15 23.09 -8.44
C ILE A 317 -16.20 24.19 -8.70
N GLY A 318 -16.36 24.66 -9.93
CA GLY A 318 -17.44 25.56 -10.32
C GLY A 318 -18.83 24.95 -10.07
N LEU A 319 -19.01 23.67 -10.39
CA LEU A 319 -20.25 22.92 -10.12
C LEU A 319 -20.52 22.73 -8.62
N LEU A 320 -19.47 22.57 -7.81
CA LEU A 320 -19.59 22.51 -6.35
C LEU A 320 -20.19 23.83 -5.79
N CYS A 321 -19.87 24.97 -6.39
CA CYS A 321 -20.41 26.27 -6.02
C CYS A 321 -21.89 26.44 -6.40
N ILE A 322 -22.42 25.73 -7.41
CA ILE A 322 -23.84 25.83 -7.80
C ILE A 322 -24.73 25.12 -6.75
N PRO A 323 -25.87 25.69 -6.30
CA PRO A 323 -26.73 25.14 -5.25
C PRO A 323 -27.60 23.94 -5.71
N ASN A 324 -26.98 22.91 -6.29
CA ASN A 324 -27.62 21.63 -6.59
C ASN A 324 -27.16 20.59 -5.55
N MET A 325 -28.02 20.28 -4.57
CA MET A 325 -27.63 19.45 -3.41
C MET A 325 -27.32 17.99 -3.77
N GLU A 326 -27.88 17.48 -4.86
CA GLU A 326 -27.62 16.13 -5.35
C GLU A 326 -26.21 16.02 -5.95
N VAL A 327 -25.83 16.99 -6.78
CA VAL A 327 -24.48 17.09 -7.36
C VAL A 327 -23.46 17.46 -6.29
N ARG A 328 -23.73 18.45 -5.42
CA ARG A 328 -22.86 18.80 -4.27
C ARG A 328 -22.55 17.58 -3.39
N ARG A 329 -23.56 16.77 -3.02
CA ARG A 329 -23.35 15.52 -2.25
C ARG A 329 -22.46 14.53 -3.01
N GLY A 330 -22.75 14.29 -4.29
CA GLY A 330 -21.96 13.37 -5.12
C GLY A 330 -20.51 13.82 -5.32
N LEU A 331 -20.27 15.13 -5.47
CA LEU A 331 -18.93 15.71 -5.59
C LEU A 331 -18.17 15.65 -4.25
N LEU A 332 -18.81 15.87 -3.11
CA LEU A 332 -18.18 15.69 -1.80
C LEU A 332 -17.67 14.25 -1.64
N GLU A 333 -18.48 13.22 -1.97
CA GLU A 333 -18.03 11.83 -1.97
C GLU A 333 -16.80 11.60 -2.87
N VAL A 334 -16.78 12.19 -4.07
CA VAL A 334 -15.62 12.13 -4.98
C VAL A 334 -14.38 12.69 -4.28
N MET A 335 -14.47 13.82 -3.57
CA MET A 335 -13.33 14.40 -2.85
C MET A 335 -12.84 13.52 -1.69
N TYR A 336 -13.75 12.94 -0.88
CA TYR A 336 -13.37 11.97 0.16
C TYR A 336 -12.63 10.75 -0.44
N ASP A 337 -13.13 10.19 -1.55
CA ASP A 337 -12.51 9.06 -2.26
C ASP A 337 -11.17 9.42 -2.95
N ILE A 338 -10.97 10.66 -3.41
CA ILE A 338 -9.68 11.17 -3.94
C ILE A 338 -8.64 11.24 -2.82
N PHE A 339 -8.96 11.95 -1.74
CA PHE A 339 -8.02 12.21 -0.63
C PHE A 339 -7.85 11.04 0.34
N ARG A 340 -8.58 9.93 0.12
CA ARG A 340 -8.57 8.71 0.96
C ARG A 340 -8.99 8.97 2.41
N LEU A 341 -10.00 9.82 2.58
CA LEU A 341 -10.57 10.22 3.86
C LEU A 341 -11.82 9.35 4.18
N PRO A 342 -12.11 9.06 5.46
CA PRO A 342 -13.34 8.37 5.84
C PRO A 342 -14.55 9.29 5.64
N VAL A 343 -15.54 8.82 4.87
CA VAL A 343 -16.82 9.53 4.69
C VAL A 343 -17.61 9.52 6.02
N PRO A 344 -18.11 10.68 6.50
CA PRO A 344 -18.93 10.74 7.71
C PRO A 344 -20.32 10.13 7.51
N LEU A 345 -21.01 9.85 8.62
CA LEU A 345 -22.45 9.58 8.58
C LEU A 345 -23.22 10.82 8.08
N ALA A 346 -24.29 10.60 7.32
CA ALA A 346 -25.14 11.65 6.77
C ALA A 346 -26.14 12.17 7.82
N THR A 347 -25.64 13.01 8.73
CA THR A 347 -26.38 13.55 9.88
C THR A 347 -26.43 15.08 9.84
N GLN A 348 -27.38 15.68 10.56
CA GLN A 348 -27.44 17.14 10.76
C GLN A 348 -26.59 17.58 11.96
N ASP A 349 -26.32 16.70 12.94
CA ASP A 349 -25.39 17.00 14.02
C ASP A 349 -23.94 16.78 13.58
N PHE A 350 -23.14 17.84 13.73
CA PHE A 350 -21.70 17.84 13.53
C PHE A 350 -20.96 16.93 14.53
N ILE A 351 -21.44 16.77 15.77
CA ILE A 351 -20.76 15.96 16.78
C ILE A 351 -20.90 14.47 16.46
N GLU A 352 -22.10 13.99 16.09
CA GLU A 352 -22.31 12.63 15.59
C GLU A 352 -21.45 12.32 14.36
N ALA A 353 -21.45 13.19 13.34
CA ALA A 353 -20.63 13.04 12.15
C ALA A 353 -19.13 13.01 12.49
N LEU A 354 -18.65 13.89 13.39
CA LEU A 354 -17.27 13.95 13.87
C LEU A 354 -16.87 12.71 14.70
N LEU A 355 -17.83 12.05 15.37
CA LEU A 355 -17.61 10.77 16.05
C LEU A 355 -17.55 9.60 15.07
N SER A 356 -18.28 9.65 13.95
CA SER A 356 -18.25 8.56 12.96
C SER A 356 -16.90 8.39 12.24
N VAL A 357 -16.16 9.50 12.05
CA VAL A 357 -14.83 9.54 11.39
C VAL A 357 -13.66 9.38 12.37
N ASP A 358 -13.93 9.05 13.64
CA ASP A 358 -12.89 8.91 14.65
C ASP A 358 -12.01 7.66 14.40
N PRO A 359 -10.68 7.77 14.26
CA PRO A 359 -9.79 6.60 14.16
C PRO A 359 -9.80 5.72 15.42
N SER A 360 -10.32 6.23 16.54
CA SER A 360 -10.53 5.50 17.81
C SER A 360 -11.85 4.70 17.84
N ARG A 361 -12.73 4.88 16.84
CA ARG A 361 -14.01 4.16 16.74
C ARG A 361 -13.76 2.67 16.51
N PHE A 362 -14.50 1.82 17.23
CA PHE A 362 -14.39 0.37 17.12
C PHE A 362 -14.57 -0.12 15.67
N GLN A 363 -13.73 -1.06 15.27
CA GLN A 363 -13.75 -1.69 13.95
C GLN A 363 -13.83 -3.21 14.11
N ASP A 364 -14.52 -3.92 13.23
CA ASP A 364 -14.67 -5.38 13.33
C ASP A 364 -13.34 -6.14 13.37
N SER A 365 -12.29 -5.61 12.74
CA SER A 365 -10.96 -6.21 12.79
C SER A 365 -10.34 -6.25 14.19
N TRP A 366 -10.87 -5.50 15.16
CA TRP A 366 -10.43 -5.42 16.56
C TRP A 366 -11.16 -6.41 17.48
N ARG A 367 -12.13 -7.20 16.96
CA ARG A 367 -12.75 -8.31 17.70
C ARG A 367 -11.70 -9.34 18.14
N LEU A 368 -11.95 -10.04 19.26
CA LEU A 368 -11.06 -11.08 19.79
C LEU A 368 -10.93 -12.29 18.83
N SER A 369 -11.98 -12.58 18.06
CA SER A 369 -11.97 -13.54 16.95
C SER A 369 -10.89 -13.22 15.91
N ASP A 370 -10.67 -11.94 15.64
CA ASP A 370 -9.90 -11.43 14.51
C ASP A 370 -8.51 -10.92 14.95
N GLY A 371 -8.18 -9.66 14.70
CA GLY A 371 -6.87 -9.07 14.97
C GLY A 371 -6.67 -8.54 16.40
N PHE A 372 -7.75 -8.37 17.17
CA PHE A 372 -7.73 -7.91 18.56
C PHE A 372 -6.80 -6.70 18.78
N VAL A 373 -5.99 -6.70 19.86
CA VAL A 373 -5.03 -5.64 20.20
C VAL A 373 -4.00 -5.37 19.07
N ALA A 374 -3.67 -6.36 18.23
CA ALA A 374 -2.64 -6.22 17.21
C ALA A 374 -3.12 -5.45 15.97
N SER A 375 -4.41 -5.53 15.61
CA SER A 375 -5.02 -4.70 14.57
C SER A 375 -5.34 -3.30 15.08
N GLU A 376 -5.86 -3.19 16.31
CA GLU A 376 -6.11 -1.93 17.00
C GLU A 376 -4.83 -1.07 17.09
N ALA A 377 -3.76 -1.62 17.67
CA ALA A 377 -2.50 -0.92 17.84
C ALA A 377 -1.83 -0.53 16.51
N LYS A 378 -2.08 -1.26 15.41
CA LYS A 378 -1.54 -0.91 14.09
C LYS A 378 -2.17 0.38 13.52
N ILE A 379 -3.38 0.71 13.95
CA ILE A 379 -4.13 1.93 13.56
C ILE A 379 -3.89 3.06 14.57
N ILE A 380 -3.92 2.77 15.86
CA ILE A 380 -3.87 3.77 16.94
C ILE A 380 -2.43 4.22 17.24
N LEU A 381 -1.44 3.32 17.21
CA LEU A 381 -0.05 3.68 17.49
C LEU A 381 0.72 4.05 16.21
N PRO A 382 1.45 5.18 16.21
CA PRO A 382 2.21 5.63 15.04
C PRO A 382 3.34 4.67 14.67
N HIS A 383 3.69 4.66 13.38
CA HIS A 383 4.77 3.85 12.83
C HIS A 383 6.15 4.31 13.34
N ARG A 384 7.13 3.38 13.47
CA ARG A 384 8.48 3.73 13.98
C ARG A 384 9.28 4.68 13.07
N ALA A 385 9.11 4.56 11.75
CA ALA A 385 9.84 5.35 10.76
C ALA A 385 9.55 6.86 10.91
N ARG A 386 10.61 7.66 11.15
CA ARG A 386 10.51 9.11 11.36
C ARG A 386 10.97 9.95 10.16
N SER A 387 11.93 9.43 9.39
CA SER A 387 12.62 10.10 8.28
C SER A 387 12.77 9.20 7.03
N ARG A 388 11.95 8.16 6.93
CA ARG A 388 11.77 7.37 5.71
C ARG A 388 10.70 8.05 4.85
N PRO A 389 10.97 8.35 3.57
CA PRO A 389 9.96 8.90 2.68
C PRO A 389 8.77 7.95 2.54
N ASP A 390 7.56 8.51 2.57
CA ASP A 390 6.33 7.83 2.18
C ASP A 390 5.82 8.48 0.89
N LEU A 391 5.67 7.66 -0.16
CA LEU A 391 5.28 8.13 -1.49
C LEU A 391 3.77 8.48 -1.56
N MET A 392 2.97 7.99 -0.60
CA MET A 392 1.56 8.36 -0.45
C MET A 392 1.41 9.82 -0.01
N ASP A 393 2.28 10.29 0.89
CA ASP A 393 2.27 11.67 1.38
C ASP A 393 2.64 12.65 0.26
N ASN A 394 3.66 12.31 -0.53
CA ASN A 394 4.10 13.09 -1.71
C ASN A 394 2.99 13.20 -2.77
N TYR A 395 2.28 12.08 -3.04
CA TYR A 395 1.15 12.05 -3.97
C TYR A 395 -0.04 12.91 -3.49
N LEU A 396 -0.41 12.79 -2.20
CA LEU A 396 -1.50 13.58 -1.64
C LEU A 396 -1.15 15.07 -1.49
N ALA A 397 0.11 15.41 -1.18
CA ALA A 397 0.59 16.79 -1.16
C ALA A 397 0.45 17.46 -2.54
N LEU A 398 0.86 16.77 -3.61
CA LEU A 398 0.72 17.30 -4.97
C LEU A 398 -0.75 17.47 -5.38
N LEU A 399 -1.62 16.48 -5.10
CA LEU A 399 -3.04 16.62 -5.37
C LEU A 399 -3.66 17.78 -4.58
N LEU A 400 -3.39 17.87 -3.27
CA LEU A 400 -3.89 18.94 -2.42
C LEU A 400 -3.43 20.31 -2.92
N CYS A 401 -2.16 20.43 -3.32
CA CYS A 401 -1.62 21.63 -3.94
C CYS A 401 -2.38 22.00 -5.23
N ALA A 402 -2.61 21.05 -6.15
CA ALA A 402 -3.34 21.30 -7.40
C ALA A 402 -4.81 21.71 -7.16
N PHE A 403 -5.49 21.07 -6.21
CA PHE A 403 -6.87 21.39 -5.83
C PHE A 403 -6.99 22.76 -5.12
N ILE A 404 -6.01 23.15 -4.30
CA ILE A 404 -5.97 24.50 -3.72
C ILE A 404 -5.74 25.56 -4.81
N HIS A 405 -4.82 25.31 -5.77
CA HIS A 405 -4.59 26.24 -6.88
C HIS A 405 -5.80 26.40 -7.82
N SER A 406 -6.77 25.48 -7.79
CA SER A 406 -8.02 25.55 -8.54
C SER A 406 -9.23 26.02 -7.73
N GLY A 407 -9.03 26.52 -6.50
CA GLY A 407 -10.08 27.19 -5.71
C GLY A 407 -10.95 26.25 -4.86
N LEU A 408 -10.47 25.06 -4.49
CA LEU A 408 -11.27 24.09 -3.73
C LEU A 408 -11.68 24.61 -2.34
N LEU A 409 -10.86 25.43 -1.67
CA LEU A 409 -11.15 25.87 -0.30
C LEU A 409 -12.31 26.87 -0.30
N GLU A 410 -12.27 27.80 -1.25
CA GLU A 410 -13.27 28.83 -1.55
C GLU A 410 -14.62 28.18 -1.93
N GLY A 411 -14.59 27.18 -2.81
CA GLY A 411 -15.78 26.39 -3.18
C GLY A 411 -16.35 25.55 -2.02
N LEU A 412 -15.52 25.06 -1.09
CA LEU A 412 -15.98 24.38 0.11
C LEU A 412 -16.62 25.33 1.13
N VAL A 413 -16.07 26.54 1.29
CA VAL A 413 -16.69 27.60 2.12
C VAL A 413 -18.09 27.92 1.61
N GLU A 414 -18.25 28.11 0.29
CA GLU A 414 -19.55 28.39 -0.33
C GLU A 414 -20.58 27.26 -0.11
N VAL A 415 -20.17 25.98 -0.22
CA VAL A 415 -21.06 24.85 0.14
C VAL A 415 -21.48 24.89 1.61
N ILE A 416 -20.55 25.18 2.52
CA ILE A 416 -20.84 25.24 3.96
C ILE A 416 -21.88 26.32 4.28
N THR A 417 -21.87 27.44 3.56
CA THR A 417 -22.79 28.57 3.80
C THR A 417 -24.14 28.42 3.10
N SER A 418 -24.20 27.94 1.85
CA SER A 418 -25.44 27.92 1.05
C SER A 418 -26.13 26.56 0.88
N SER A 419 -25.64 25.47 1.48
CA SER A 419 -26.28 24.15 1.40
C SER A 419 -27.19 23.79 2.57
N ASP A 420 -27.84 22.63 2.49
CA ASP A 420 -28.58 21.99 3.58
C ASP A 420 -27.61 21.58 4.71
N ASP A 421 -28.08 21.59 5.96
CA ASP A 421 -27.21 21.41 7.13
C ASP A 421 -26.39 20.10 7.12
N SER A 422 -26.91 19.01 6.55
CA SER A 422 -26.18 17.74 6.41
C SER A 422 -25.06 17.78 5.35
N VAL A 423 -25.25 18.56 4.28
CA VAL A 423 -24.22 18.83 3.27
C VAL A 423 -23.18 19.80 3.84
N SER A 424 -23.60 20.85 4.56
CA SER A 424 -22.71 21.76 5.28
C SER A 424 -21.86 21.06 6.33
N VAL A 425 -22.40 20.13 7.13
CA VAL A 425 -21.64 19.32 8.08
C VAL A 425 -20.60 18.45 7.37
N CYS A 426 -20.98 17.77 6.29
CA CYS A 426 -20.08 16.93 5.50
C CYS A 426 -18.93 17.74 4.87
N ALA A 427 -19.22 18.92 4.33
CA ALA A 427 -18.23 19.85 3.78
C ALA A 427 -17.33 20.47 4.88
N THR A 428 -17.88 20.77 6.07
CA THR A 428 -17.10 21.27 7.22
C THR A 428 -16.08 20.24 7.71
N ILE A 429 -16.46 18.95 7.77
CA ILE A 429 -15.54 17.86 8.13
C ILE A 429 -14.46 17.69 7.05
N LEU A 430 -14.82 17.77 5.76
CA LEU A 430 -13.86 17.70 4.66
C LEU A 430 -12.84 18.84 4.73
N LEU A 431 -13.32 20.09 4.85
CA LEU A 431 -12.46 21.26 5.03
C LEU A 431 -11.54 21.12 6.26
N GLY A 432 -12.05 20.57 7.37
CA GLY A 432 -11.25 20.24 8.55
C GLY A 432 -10.13 19.22 8.28
N GLU A 433 -10.40 18.14 7.55
CA GLU A 433 -9.38 17.16 7.15
C GLU A 433 -8.34 17.77 6.20
N LEU A 434 -8.76 18.56 5.20
CA LEU A 434 -7.85 19.23 4.26
C LEU A 434 -6.93 20.21 5.01
N LEU A 435 -7.48 21.07 5.87
CA LEU A 435 -6.72 22.00 6.71
C LEU A 435 -5.80 21.30 7.72
N HIS A 436 -6.14 20.07 8.16
CA HIS A 436 -5.25 19.26 9.00
C HIS A 436 -4.14 18.56 8.22
N MET A 437 -4.40 18.16 6.96
CA MET A 437 -3.39 17.58 6.08
C MET A 437 -2.41 18.60 5.50
N SER A 438 -2.80 19.87 5.35
CA SER A 438 -1.93 20.89 4.75
C SER A 438 -0.61 21.14 5.51
N PRO A 439 -0.58 21.46 6.82
CA PRO A 439 0.68 21.73 7.54
C PRO A 439 1.73 20.60 7.49
N PRO A 440 1.39 19.30 7.66
CA PRO A 440 2.38 18.22 7.62
C PRO A 440 2.75 17.72 6.22
N ALA A 441 2.11 18.23 5.14
CA ALA A 441 2.29 17.72 3.78
C ALA A 441 2.75 18.78 2.76
N LEU A 442 2.41 20.06 2.96
CA LEU A 442 2.78 21.16 2.06
C LEU A 442 3.97 21.97 2.62
N PRO A 443 4.78 22.61 1.76
CA PRO A 443 5.70 23.66 2.19
C PRO A 443 4.96 24.89 2.72
N ALA A 444 5.61 25.67 3.60
CA ALA A 444 5.02 26.82 4.29
C ALA A 444 4.40 27.83 3.33
N HIS A 445 5.15 28.31 2.34
CA HIS A 445 4.71 29.30 1.35
C HIS A 445 3.43 28.89 0.59
N SER A 446 3.30 27.61 0.23
CA SER A 446 2.10 27.08 -0.44
C SER A 446 0.86 27.02 0.48
N TYR A 447 1.08 26.78 1.78
CA TYR A 447 0.03 26.76 2.80
C TYR A 447 -0.41 28.18 3.17
N GLU A 448 0.53 29.09 3.35
CA GLU A 448 0.31 30.51 3.68
C GLU A 448 -0.46 31.22 2.56
N HIS A 449 -0.11 31.02 1.29
CA HIS A 449 -0.83 31.56 0.15
C HIS A 449 -2.25 30.98 -0.01
N GLY A 450 -2.47 29.72 0.37
CA GLY A 450 -3.82 29.13 0.42
C GLY A 450 -4.67 29.68 1.56
N LEU A 451 -4.07 29.92 2.72
CA LEU A 451 -4.74 30.55 3.86
C LEU A 451 -5.01 32.04 3.67
N SER A 452 -4.11 32.79 3.02
CA SER A 452 -4.33 34.21 2.73
C SER A 452 -5.53 34.37 1.80
N LYS A 453 -5.58 33.63 0.68
CA LYS A 453 -6.74 33.62 -0.23
C LYS A 453 -8.05 33.29 0.48
N LEU A 454 -8.06 32.27 1.34
CA LEU A 454 -9.26 31.91 2.11
C LEU A 454 -9.65 33.03 3.10
N ARG A 455 -8.70 33.67 3.79
CA ARG A 455 -8.95 34.82 4.66
C ARG A 455 -9.53 35.99 3.88
N ASP A 456 -8.93 36.32 2.74
CA ASP A 456 -9.27 37.48 1.92
C ASP A 456 -10.68 37.29 1.31
N TYR A 457 -10.98 36.07 0.80
CA TYR A 457 -12.33 35.69 0.36
C TYR A 457 -13.38 35.71 1.50
N PHE A 458 -12.99 35.35 2.74
CA PHE A 458 -13.86 35.50 3.91
C PHE A 458 -14.12 36.97 4.27
N CYS A 459 -13.17 37.88 4.02
CA CYS A 459 -13.37 39.32 4.19
C CYS A 459 -14.35 39.86 3.13
N ASP A 460 -14.14 39.55 1.85
CA ASP A 460 -15.03 39.99 0.75
C ASP A 460 -16.48 39.53 0.99
N LEU A 461 -16.68 38.27 1.41
CA LEU A 461 -18.00 37.74 1.75
C LEU A 461 -18.61 38.38 3.01
N MET A 462 -17.80 38.82 3.97
CA MET A 462 -18.29 39.45 5.20
C MET A 462 -18.87 40.85 4.96
N GLU A 463 -18.43 41.57 3.93
CA GLU A 463 -19.01 42.88 3.55
C GLU A 463 -20.30 42.76 2.73
N LEU A 464 -20.51 41.63 2.05
CA LEU A 464 -21.59 41.46 1.05
C LEU A 464 -22.82 40.67 1.53
N CYS A 465 -22.79 40.03 2.71
CA CYS A 465 -23.76 38.99 3.07
C CYS A 465 -24.68 39.25 4.28
N SER A 466 -25.77 38.49 4.33
CA SER A 466 -26.84 38.65 5.33
C SER A 466 -26.49 38.05 6.71
N VAL A 467 -27.18 38.50 7.75
CA VAL A 467 -26.99 38.03 9.14
C VAL A 467 -27.06 36.50 9.29
N LEU A 468 -27.84 35.80 8.46
CA LEU A 468 -27.94 34.33 8.48
C LEU A 468 -26.65 33.66 7.96
N PHE A 469 -26.03 34.22 6.92
CA PHE A 469 -24.73 33.77 6.42
C PHE A 469 -23.66 33.92 7.51
N CYS A 470 -23.58 35.08 8.16
CA CYS A 470 -22.61 35.36 9.22
C CYS A 470 -22.74 34.38 10.40
N ARG A 471 -23.97 34.00 10.77
CA ARG A 471 -24.23 32.99 11.81
C ARG A 471 -23.80 31.59 11.38
N ARG A 472 -24.03 31.17 10.13
CA ARG A 472 -23.56 29.88 9.59
C ARG A 472 -22.03 29.83 9.52
N ALA A 473 -21.37 30.88 9.01
CA ALA A 473 -19.91 30.97 8.97
C ALA A 473 -19.28 30.88 10.39
N SER A 474 -19.83 31.62 11.36
CA SER A 474 -19.38 31.55 12.76
C SER A 474 -19.58 30.15 13.38
N ALA A 475 -20.68 29.47 13.08
CA ALA A 475 -20.88 28.07 13.50
C ALA A 475 -19.83 27.13 12.89
N ALA A 476 -19.56 27.26 11.58
CA ALA A 476 -18.54 26.47 10.89
C ALA A 476 -17.12 26.68 11.46
N VAL A 477 -16.72 27.92 11.78
CA VAL A 477 -15.43 28.19 12.44
C VAL A 477 -15.36 27.53 13.82
N ASN A 478 -16.44 27.54 14.59
CA ASN A 478 -16.51 26.83 15.88
C ASN A 478 -16.44 25.30 15.71
N TYR A 479 -17.02 24.75 14.65
CA TYR A 479 -16.91 23.34 14.30
C TYR A 479 -15.48 22.96 13.86
N LEU A 480 -14.83 23.76 13.02
CA LEU A 480 -13.42 23.60 12.64
C LEU A 480 -12.47 23.68 13.85
N LYS A 481 -12.73 24.57 14.81
CA LYS A 481 -11.99 24.61 16.08
C LYS A 481 -12.14 23.32 16.88
N ARG A 482 -13.37 22.82 17.06
CA ARG A 482 -13.64 21.53 17.74
C ARG A 482 -12.98 20.35 17.01
N PHE A 483 -12.95 20.39 15.68
CA PHE A 483 -12.25 19.42 14.84
C PHE A 483 -10.74 19.44 15.09
N HIS A 484 -10.10 20.61 15.04
CA HIS A 484 -8.68 20.79 15.32
C HIS A 484 -8.33 20.31 16.73
N GLU A 485 -9.10 20.69 17.75
CA GLU A 485 -8.93 20.21 19.12
C GLU A 485 -9.00 18.69 19.22
N LYS A 486 -9.91 18.04 18.47
CA LYS A 486 -10.01 16.58 18.42
C LYS A 486 -8.77 15.95 17.77
N LYS A 487 -8.31 16.45 16.62
CA LYS A 487 -7.08 15.96 15.96
C LYS A 487 -5.84 16.17 16.83
N LYS A 488 -5.72 17.32 17.51
CA LYS A 488 -4.62 17.64 18.44
C LYS A 488 -4.56 16.71 19.67
N ARG A 489 -5.70 16.14 20.11
CA ARG A 489 -5.75 15.13 21.19
C ARG A 489 -5.27 13.73 20.77
N GLY A 490 -5.17 13.46 19.47
CA GLY A 490 -4.76 12.16 18.91
C GLY A 490 -5.78 11.03 19.07
N PRO A 491 -5.55 9.87 18.43
CA PRO A 491 -6.38 8.68 18.62
C PRO A 491 -6.20 8.11 20.03
N LYS A 492 -7.27 7.52 20.59
CA LYS A 492 -7.25 6.91 21.94
C LYS A 492 -7.52 5.40 21.88
N PRO A 493 -6.85 4.58 22.72
CA PRO A 493 -7.11 3.14 22.78
C PRO A 493 -8.56 2.86 23.14
N ASN A 494 -9.21 2.04 22.31
CA ASN A 494 -10.58 1.64 22.49
C ASN A 494 -10.64 0.49 23.51
N SER A 495 -9.79 -0.53 23.36
CA SER A 495 -9.68 -1.64 24.29
C SER A 495 -8.94 -1.26 25.58
N LEU A 496 -9.36 -1.88 26.70
CA LEU A 496 -8.65 -1.75 27.98
C LEU A 496 -7.28 -2.44 27.98
N TYR A 497 -7.06 -3.39 27.05
CA TYR A 497 -5.79 -4.12 26.89
C TYR A 497 -4.71 -3.19 26.34
N LEU A 498 -4.98 -2.51 25.21
CA LEU A 498 -4.03 -1.56 24.62
C LEU A 498 -3.81 -0.34 25.54
N ASP A 499 -4.87 0.15 26.17
CA ASP A 499 -4.81 1.22 27.17
C ASP A 499 -3.91 0.86 28.37
N HIS A 500 -3.94 -0.39 28.85
CA HIS A 500 -3.03 -0.85 29.90
C HIS A 500 -1.56 -0.83 29.47
N ILE A 501 -1.25 -1.39 28.29
CA ILE A 501 0.11 -1.43 27.72
C ILE A 501 0.68 -0.01 27.55
N ILE A 502 -0.11 0.92 27.00
CA ILE A 502 0.29 2.32 26.82
C ILE A 502 0.52 3.01 28.18
N ARG A 503 -0.39 2.83 29.15
CA ARG A 503 -0.25 3.48 30.46
C ARG A 503 0.96 2.97 31.26
N LYS A 504 1.25 1.68 31.24
CA LYS A 504 2.42 1.12 31.94
C LYS A 504 3.75 1.49 31.26
N SER A 505 3.83 1.46 29.93
CA SER A 505 5.04 1.91 29.20
C SER A 505 5.34 3.39 29.46
N LEU A 506 4.35 4.29 29.41
CA LEU A 506 4.53 5.71 29.76
C LEU A 506 5.00 5.89 31.22
N ALA A 507 4.45 5.12 32.17
CA ALA A 507 4.83 5.21 33.58
C ALA A 507 6.30 4.83 33.83
N ALA A 508 6.84 3.85 33.08
CA ALA A 508 8.25 3.47 33.15
C ALA A 508 9.18 4.62 32.74
N HIS A 509 8.89 5.27 31.59
CA HIS A 509 9.67 6.42 31.10
C HIS A 509 9.64 7.59 32.10
N TYR A 510 8.47 7.94 32.65
CA TYR A 510 8.35 9.01 33.66
C TYR A 510 9.10 8.71 34.96
N CYS A 511 9.12 7.45 35.42
CA CYS A 511 9.84 7.05 36.63
C CYS A 511 11.36 7.25 36.49
N ARG A 512 11.88 7.02 35.28
CA ARG A 512 13.30 7.13 34.95
C ARG A 512 13.81 8.57 34.85
N ASP A 513 13.03 9.47 34.24
CA ASP A 513 13.41 10.88 34.11
C ASP A 513 13.33 11.65 35.46
N GLN A 514 12.60 11.12 36.45
CA GLN A 514 12.45 11.73 37.79
C GLN A 514 13.66 11.62 38.72
N HIS A 515 14.82 11.16 38.22
CA HIS A 515 16.10 11.35 38.93
C HIS A 515 16.52 12.82 39.07
N LEU A 516 15.80 13.76 38.45
CA LEU A 516 15.84 15.19 38.76
C LEU A 516 14.47 15.67 39.30
N ARG A 517 14.43 15.93 40.62
CA ARG A 517 13.32 16.50 41.41
C ARG A 517 12.00 15.69 41.48
N PRO A 518 11.82 14.84 42.52
CA PRO A 518 10.50 14.45 43.02
C PRO A 518 9.91 15.51 43.98
N GLN A 519 10.02 16.81 43.66
CA GLN A 519 9.27 17.85 44.37
C GLN A 519 7.89 17.98 43.74
N ARG A 520 7.00 17.03 44.06
CA ARG A 520 5.57 17.28 44.00
C ARG A 520 5.21 18.18 45.18
N ASP A 521 4.67 19.35 44.91
CA ASP A 521 3.99 20.14 45.93
C ASP A 521 2.70 19.41 46.31
N ILE A 522 2.83 18.49 47.26
CA ILE A 522 1.70 17.84 47.90
C ILE A 522 1.04 18.90 48.78
N PHE A 523 0.06 19.61 48.21
CA PHE A 523 -1.00 20.26 48.98
C PHE A 523 -1.74 19.16 49.75
N ALA A 524 -1.22 18.83 50.93
CA ALA A 524 -1.81 17.88 51.85
C ALA A 524 -3.07 18.52 52.43
N ILE A 525 -4.21 18.23 51.78
CA ILE A 525 -5.54 18.51 52.30
C ILE A 525 -5.61 17.86 53.69
N LYS A 526 -5.72 18.66 54.76
CA LYS A 526 -5.69 18.14 56.14
C LYS A 526 -6.94 17.33 56.48
N ASP A 527 -8.02 17.52 55.74
CA ASP A 527 -9.34 16.96 55.99
C ASP A 527 -9.52 15.57 55.32
N THR A 528 -8.43 14.85 55.03
CA THR A 528 -8.45 13.62 54.21
C THR A 528 -9.25 12.47 54.80
N GLU A 529 -9.29 12.32 56.13
CA GLU A 529 -9.92 11.15 56.77
C GLU A 529 -11.45 11.29 56.85
N GLU A 530 -11.96 12.46 57.27
CA GLU A 530 -13.40 12.74 57.26
C GLU A 530 -13.97 12.72 55.84
N ALA A 531 -13.26 13.32 54.87
CA ALA A 531 -13.64 13.28 53.47
C ALA A 531 -13.65 11.85 52.91
N LEU A 532 -12.67 11.01 53.28
CA LEU A 532 -12.63 9.60 52.89
C LEU A 532 -13.83 8.83 53.47
N MET A 533 -14.16 9.05 54.74
CA MET A 533 -15.28 8.37 55.41
C MET A 533 -16.66 8.82 54.94
N MET A 534 -16.82 10.11 54.60
CA MET A 534 -18.01 10.60 53.91
C MET A 534 -18.18 9.91 52.54
N ASN A 535 -17.12 9.89 51.72
CA ASN A 535 -17.13 9.18 50.43
C ASN A 535 -17.41 7.68 50.59
N LEU A 536 -16.88 7.02 51.64
CA LEU A 536 -17.10 5.60 51.90
C LEU A 536 -18.57 5.32 52.26
N ARG A 537 -19.19 6.15 53.10
CA ARG A 537 -20.64 6.10 53.38
C ARG A 537 -21.44 6.32 52.09
N ASP A 538 -21.11 7.35 51.32
CA ASP A 538 -21.83 7.72 50.11
C ASP A 538 -21.63 6.77 48.94
N SER A 539 -20.60 5.91 48.95
CA SER A 539 -20.36 4.85 47.97
C SER A 539 -21.50 3.83 47.89
N GLN A 540 -22.30 3.73 48.96
CA GLN A 540 -23.39 2.77 49.17
C GLN A 540 -22.97 1.29 49.23
N ILE A 541 -21.66 0.96 49.20
CA ILE A 541 -21.17 -0.41 49.41
C ILE A 541 -21.57 -0.96 50.78
N LEU A 542 -21.57 -0.12 51.82
CA LEU A 542 -21.87 -0.58 53.19
C LEU A 542 -23.37 -0.68 53.48
N SER A 543 -24.22 0.14 52.85
CA SER A 543 -25.67 0.18 53.11
C SER A 543 -26.41 -1.03 52.55
N HIS A 544 -26.26 -1.35 51.27
CA HIS A 544 -26.99 -2.45 50.62
C HIS A 544 -26.08 -3.42 49.83
N LYS A 545 -26.63 -4.61 49.53
CA LYS A 545 -25.94 -5.68 48.81
C LYS A 545 -26.15 -5.64 47.28
N GLN A 546 -27.07 -4.84 46.76
CA GLN A 546 -27.30 -4.68 45.31
C GLN A 546 -26.07 -4.06 44.62
N ASN A 547 -25.26 -4.88 43.93
CA ASN A 547 -23.93 -4.49 43.44
C ASN A 547 -23.97 -3.45 42.30
N LEU A 548 -24.97 -3.51 41.43
CA LEU A 548 -25.05 -2.64 40.24
C LEU A 548 -25.48 -1.21 40.57
N GLU A 549 -26.09 -0.99 41.75
CA GLU A 549 -26.58 0.30 42.22
C GLU A 549 -25.51 1.14 42.93
N TRP A 550 -24.44 0.53 43.44
CA TRP A 550 -23.35 1.22 44.13
C TRP A 550 -22.74 2.38 43.28
N LYS A 551 -22.24 3.43 43.94
CA LYS A 551 -21.69 4.62 43.26
C LYS A 551 -20.25 4.40 42.77
N TRP A 552 -20.09 3.64 41.69
CA TRP A 552 -18.80 3.23 41.10
C TRP A 552 -17.80 4.37 40.79
N VAL A 553 -18.24 5.63 40.66
CA VAL A 553 -17.34 6.79 40.56
C VAL A 553 -16.66 7.09 41.90
N LEU A 554 -17.40 7.09 43.02
CA LEU A 554 -16.84 7.27 44.36
C LEU A 554 -15.93 6.09 44.73
N ILE A 555 -16.29 4.87 44.35
CA ILE A 555 -15.46 3.67 44.53
C ILE A 555 -14.11 3.84 43.81
N SER A 556 -14.11 4.31 42.55
CA SER A 556 -12.87 4.62 41.82
C SER A 556 -12.06 5.77 42.43
N THR A 557 -12.69 6.66 43.19
CA THR A 557 -12.04 7.80 43.86
C THR A 557 -11.39 7.35 45.17
N ILE A 558 -12.09 6.54 45.98
CA ILE A 558 -11.60 5.93 47.22
C ILE A 558 -10.37 5.06 46.96
N LEU A 559 -10.43 4.18 45.95
CA LEU A 559 -9.32 3.27 45.59
C LEU A 559 -8.11 3.97 44.96
N LYS A 560 -8.18 5.28 44.74
CA LYS A 560 -7.10 6.14 44.23
C LYS A 560 -6.75 7.28 45.19
N TRP A 561 -7.31 7.26 46.39
CA TRP A 561 -7.17 8.37 47.32
C TRP A 561 -5.73 8.40 47.88
N PRO A 562 -5.00 9.53 47.78
CA PRO A 562 -3.64 9.61 48.28
C PRO A 562 -3.55 9.20 49.76
N ASN A 563 -2.58 8.36 50.09
CA ASN A 563 -2.33 7.79 51.42
C ASN A 563 -3.43 6.87 51.99
N ALA A 564 -4.51 6.58 51.25
CA ALA A 564 -5.47 5.56 51.66
C ALA A 564 -4.92 4.17 51.34
N ASN A 565 -4.44 3.48 52.36
CA ASN A 565 -4.09 2.05 52.34
C ASN A 565 -4.68 1.36 53.58
N LEU A 566 -4.70 0.03 53.61
CA LEU A 566 -5.22 -0.72 54.76
C LEU A 566 -4.37 -0.52 56.03
N ARG A 567 -3.08 -0.22 55.87
CA ARG A 567 -2.09 -0.05 56.94
C ARG A 567 -2.34 1.19 57.82
N ASN A 568 -2.78 2.30 57.21
CA ASN A 568 -3.14 3.52 57.92
C ASN A 568 -4.55 3.42 58.51
N ASN A 569 -5.52 2.96 57.71
CA ASN A 569 -6.93 3.00 58.05
C ASN A 569 -7.39 1.71 58.75
N LYS A 570 -7.04 1.57 60.04
CA LYS A 570 -7.37 0.41 60.91
C LYS A 570 -8.87 0.18 61.19
N GLU A 571 -9.75 0.81 60.44
CA GLU A 571 -11.19 0.78 60.67
C GLU A 571 -11.86 -0.47 60.06
N GLU A 572 -12.76 -1.10 60.82
CA GLU A 572 -13.53 -2.25 60.34
C GLU A 572 -14.32 -1.92 59.06
N GLN A 573 -14.71 -0.64 58.88
CA GLN A 573 -15.45 -0.16 57.70
C GLN A 573 -14.65 -0.31 56.40
N MET A 574 -13.35 0.00 56.40
CA MET A 574 -12.46 -0.22 55.24
C MET A 574 -12.32 -1.72 54.93
N HIS A 575 -12.05 -2.57 55.93
CA HIS A 575 -11.98 -4.01 55.73
C HIS A 575 -13.32 -4.62 55.30
N LYS A 576 -14.47 -4.03 55.67
CA LYS A 576 -15.82 -4.45 55.27
C LYS A 576 -16.17 -4.01 53.85
N PHE A 577 -15.71 -2.83 53.44
CA PHE A 577 -15.74 -2.33 52.06
C PHE A 577 -14.91 -3.24 51.13
N VAL A 578 -13.65 -3.51 51.49
CA VAL A 578 -12.76 -4.41 50.73
C VAL A 578 -13.32 -5.82 50.62
N ARG A 579 -13.83 -6.42 51.72
CA ARG A 579 -14.46 -7.74 51.68
C ARG A 579 -15.71 -7.81 50.77
N ARG A 580 -16.51 -6.74 50.69
CA ARG A 580 -17.67 -6.68 49.77
C ARG A 580 -17.25 -6.55 48.29
N LEU A 581 -16.20 -5.78 47.98
CA LEU A 581 -15.63 -5.69 46.64
C LEU A 581 -14.96 -7.00 46.20
N LEU A 582 -14.17 -7.63 47.09
CA LEU A 582 -13.53 -8.92 46.87
C LEU A 582 -14.56 -10.00 46.48
N PHE A 583 -15.67 -10.09 47.21
CA PHE A 583 -16.74 -11.04 46.90
C PHE A 583 -17.41 -10.77 45.55
N PHE A 584 -17.57 -9.51 45.15
CA PHE A 584 -18.10 -9.15 43.83
C PHE A 584 -17.17 -9.54 42.68
N TYR A 585 -15.86 -9.32 42.84
CA TYR A 585 -14.85 -9.62 41.82
C TYR A 585 -14.37 -11.07 41.80
N LYS A 586 -14.80 -11.93 42.72
CA LYS A 586 -14.43 -13.36 42.72
C LYS A 586 -15.16 -14.15 41.62
N PRO A 587 -14.46 -14.91 40.76
CA PRO A 587 -15.09 -15.82 39.80
C PRO A 587 -16.13 -16.76 40.41
N SER A 588 -15.85 -17.30 41.61
CA SER A 588 -16.72 -18.24 42.33
C SER A 588 -18.09 -17.66 42.71
N SER A 589 -18.22 -16.36 42.97
CA SER A 589 -19.51 -15.73 43.29
C SER A 589 -20.41 -15.56 42.06
N LYS A 590 -19.84 -15.70 40.85
CA LYS A 590 -20.46 -15.46 39.55
C LYS A 590 -21.03 -14.05 39.34
N LEU A 591 -20.83 -13.10 40.28
CA LEU A 591 -21.41 -11.75 40.20
C LEU A 591 -20.80 -10.95 39.04
N TYR A 592 -19.51 -10.60 39.09
CA TYR A 592 -18.84 -9.93 37.98
C TYR A 592 -18.68 -10.85 36.75
N ALA A 593 -18.48 -12.16 36.95
CA ALA A 593 -18.16 -13.11 35.88
C ALA A 593 -19.32 -13.45 34.92
N SER A 594 -20.58 -13.24 35.32
CA SER A 594 -21.76 -13.56 34.49
C SER A 594 -22.27 -12.37 33.65
N LEU A 595 -21.82 -11.15 33.93
CA LEU A 595 -22.24 -9.94 33.21
C LEU A 595 -21.76 -9.98 31.75
N GLU A 596 -22.61 -9.57 30.82
CA GLU A 596 -22.31 -9.50 29.39
C GLU A 596 -21.37 -8.34 29.03
N LEU A 597 -20.63 -8.48 27.93
CA LEU A 597 -19.64 -7.48 27.49
C LEU A 597 -20.24 -6.13 27.07
N ASP A 598 -21.43 -6.14 26.48
CA ASP A 598 -22.12 -4.93 26.01
C ASP A 598 -22.85 -4.18 27.14
N HIS A 599 -22.77 -4.66 28.39
CA HIS A 599 -23.38 -4.02 29.55
C HIS A 599 -22.82 -2.60 29.78
N SER A 600 -23.70 -1.61 29.95
CA SER A 600 -23.33 -0.17 29.96
C SER A 600 -22.23 0.21 30.96
N LYS A 601 -22.15 -0.44 32.13
CA LYS A 601 -21.10 -0.21 33.14
C LYS A 601 -19.84 -1.08 32.97
N ALA A 602 -19.79 -2.01 31.99
CA ALA A 602 -18.73 -3.01 31.83
C ALA A 602 -17.31 -2.41 31.93
N ARG A 603 -17.00 -1.41 31.10
CA ARG A 603 -15.70 -0.70 31.11
C ARG A 603 -15.36 -0.10 32.48
N GLN A 604 -16.35 0.47 33.17
CA GLN A 604 -16.17 1.06 34.50
C GLN A 604 -15.87 -0.01 35.56
N LEU A 605 -16.65 -1.09 35.58
CA LEU A 605 -16.47 -2.20 36.51
C LEU A 605 -15.08 -2.84 36.37
N THR A 606 -14.61 -3.05 35.13
CA THR A 606 -13.26 -3.60 34.88
C THR A 606 -12.15 -2.62 35.29
N VAL A 607 -12.30 -1.32 34.97
CA VAL A 607 -11.32 -0.28 35.36
C VAL A 607 -11.22 -0.12 36.88
N VAL A 608 -12.34 -0.23 37.60
CA VAL A 608 -12.34 -0.25 39.08
C VAL A 608 -11.70 -1.54 39.61
N GLY A 609 -11.92 -2.69 38.98
CA GLY A 609 -11.29 -3.97 39.37
C GLY A 609 -9.77 -3.94 39.26
N CYS A 610 -9.23 -3.32 38.19
CA CYS A 610 -7.77 -3.12 38.08
C CYS A 610 -7.23 -2.20 39.19
N GLN A 611 -7.94 -1.10 39.50
CA GLN A 611 -7.54 -0.17 40.57
C GLN A 611 -7.61 -0.81 41.97
N PHE A 612 -8.62 -1.65 42.21
CA PHE A 612 -8.77 -2.41 43.46
C PHE A 612 -7.57 -3.35 43.69
N ILE A 613 -7.04 -3.93 42.62
CA ILE A 613 -5.86 -4.80 42.66
C ILE A 613 -4.56 -3.99 42.88
N GLU A 614 -4.44 -2.80 42.29
CA GLU A 614 -3.33 -1.88 42.55
C GLU A 614 -3.36 -1.42 44.04
N PHE A 615 -4.52 -1.01 44.56
CA PHE A 615 -4.74 -0.64 45.97
C PHE A 615 -4.43 -1.79 46.96
N LEU A 616 -4.83 -3.03 46.65
CA LEU A 616 -4.49 -4.20 47.47
C LEU A 616 -2.99 -4.50 47.46
N LEU A 617 -2.28 -4.21 46.37
CA LEU A 617 -0.84 -4.40 46.28
C LEU A 617 -0.07 -3.29 47.03
N GLU A 618 -0.54 -2.04 46.98
CA GLU A 618 -0.02 -0.89 47.74
C GLU A 618 -0.26 -1.00 49.26
N SER A 619 -1.05 -1.98 49.71
CA SER A 619 -1.35 -2.25 51.13
C SER A 619 -0.45 -3.32 51.77
N ASP A 620 0.69 -3.66 51.16
CA ASP A 620 1.73 -4.59 51.64
C ASP A 620 1.17 -5.87 52.33
N GLU A 621 1.28 -6.01 53.66
CA GLU A 621 0.94 -7.25 54.37
C GLU A 621 -0.58 -7.44 54.55
N ASP A 622 -1.31 -6.39 54.92
CA ASP A 622 -2.77 -6.43 55.11
C ASP A 622 -3.53 -6.68 53.80
N GLY A 623 -2.96 -6.26 52.67
CA GLY A 623 -3.51 -6.50 51.33
C GLY A 623 -3.25 -7.90 50.78
N GLN A 624 -2.13 -8.54 51.15
CA GLN A 624 -1.70 -9.83 50.60
C GLN A 624 -2.72 -10.96 50.80
N GLY A 625 -3.37 -11.03 51.96
CA GLY A 625 -4.35 -12.09 52.25
C GLY A 625 -5.57 -12.06 51.33
N TYR A 626 -6.12 -10.86 51.07
CA TYR A 626 -7.23 -10.68 50.15
C TYR A 626 -6.82 -10.91 48.69
N LEU A 627 -5.59 -10.53 48.33
CA LEU A 627 -5.08 -10.68 46.98
C LEU A 627 -4.77 -12.14 46.63
N GLU A 628 -4.17 -12.90 47.55
CA GLU A 628 -3.90 -14.33 47.40
C GLU A 628 -5.21 -15.14 47.25
N ASP A 629 -6.24 -14.78 48.03
CA ASP A 629 -7.58 -15.37 47.94
C ASP A 629 -8.28 -15.09 46.60
N LEU A 630 -8.13 -13.88 46.04
CA LEU A 630 -8.63 -13.54 44.71
C LEU A 630 -7.89 -14.28 43.59
N VAL A 631 -6.54 -14.28 43.63
CA VAL A 631 -5.73 -14.89 42.57
C VAL A 631 -5.88 -16.42 42.56
N LYS A 632 -6.02 -17.08 43.72
CA LYS A 632 -6.34 -18.52 43.79
C LYS A 632 -7.68 -18.86 43.15
N ASP A 633 -8.72 -18.05 43.39
CA ASP A 633 -10.05 -18.26 42.77
C ASP A 633 -10.00 -18.08 41.24
N ILE A 634 -9.23 -17.10 40.76
CA ILE A 634 -8.96 -16.91 39.32
C ILE A 634 -8.21 -18.11 38.73
N VAL A 635 -7.18 -18.64 39.38
CA VAL A 635 -6.44 -19.83 38.92
C VAL A 635 -7.33 -21.07 38.92
N GLN A 636 -8.20 -21.24 39.91
CA GLN A 636 -9.16 -22.34 39.98
C GLN A 636 -10.19 -22.27 38.84
N TRP A 637 -10.72 -21.07 38.55
CA TRP A 637 -11.63 -20.82 37.42
C TRP A 637 -10.96 -21.00 36.05
N LEU A 638 -9.72 -20.54 35.87
CA LEU A 638 -8.94 -20.79 34.66
C LEU A 638 -8.70 -22.28 34.45
N SER A 639 -8.32 -22.99 35.51
CA SER A 639 -8.01 -24.42 35.46
C SER A 639 -9.26 -25.26 35.12
N SER A 640 -10.44 -24.94 35.68
CA SER A 640 -11.68 -25.62 35.31
C SER A 640 -12.13 -25.29 33.87
N SER A 641 -12.02 -24.03 33.45
CA SER A 641 -12.39 -23.59 32.09
C SER A 641 -11.47 -24.14 30.98
N SER A 642 -10.28 -24.64 31.36
CA SER A 642 -9.28 -25.18 30.43
C SER A 642 -9.50 -26.63 29.99
N GLY A 643 -10.49 -27.33 30.56
CA GLY A 643 -10.75 -28.74 30.24
C GLY A 643 -9.85 -29.75 30.98
N LEU A 644 -9.11 -29.32 32.03
CA LEU A 644 -8.37 -30.22 32.92
C LEU A 644 -9.28 -31.09 33.83
N LYS A 645 -10.61 -30.98 33.72
CA LYS A 645 -11.61 -31.91 34.26
C LYS A 645 -12.70 -32.18 33.20
N PRO A 646 -13.41 -33.33 33.24
CA PRO A 646 -14.32 -33.73 32.16
C PRO A 646 -15.67 -32.99 32.08
N ASP A 647 -16.02 -32.17 33.07
CA ASP A 647 -17.35 -31.54 33.18
C ASP A 647 -17.58 -30.45 32.12
N ARG A 648 -18.53 -30.71 31.22
CA ARG A 648 -18.74 -29.98 29.94
C ARG A 648 -19.40 -28.59 30.07
N SER A 649 -19.35 -27.94 31.23
CA SER A 649 -20.31 -26.88 31.60
C SER A 649 -19.93 -25.43 31.26
N LEU A 650 -18.67 -25.14 30.87
CA LEU A 650 -18.26 -23.82 30.38
C LEU A 650 -17.54 -23.92 29.02
N GLN A 651 -18.35 -24.10 27.98
CA GLN A 651 -17.90 -24.02 26.59
C GLN A 651 -17.42 -22.60 26.25
N SER A 652 -16.55 -22.48 25.23
CA SER A 652 -15.86 -21.24 24.83
C SER A 652 -16.74 -19.99 24.73
N ASN A 653 -18.02 -20.17 24.39
CA ASN A 653 -19.00 -19.10 24.23
C ASN A 653 -19.10 -18.22 25.48
N GLY A 654 -19.10 -18.81 26.68
CA GLY A 654 -19.22 -18.05 27.93
C GLY A 654 -18.06 -17.09 28.19
N LEU A 655 -16.83 -17.47 27.85
CA LEU A 655 -15.66 -16.59 27.95
C LEU A 655 -15.71 -15.46 26.91
N LEU A 656 -16.28 -15.72 25.73
CA LEU A 656 -16.33 -14.79 24.60
C LEU A 656 -17.47 -13.76 24.70
N THR A 657 -18.52 -14.00 25.50
CA THR A 657 -19.67 -13.10 25.65
C THR A 657 -19.73 -12.36 26.99
N THR A 658 -18.97 -12.79 28.01
CA THR A 658 -19.02 -12.22 29.37
C THR A 658 -17.77 -11.46 29.77
N LEU A 659 -17.89 -10.60 30.78
CA LEU A 659 -16.81 -9.87 31.44
C LEU A 659 -15.73 -10.78 32.05
N SER A 660 -15.93 -12.10 32.14
CA SER A 660 -14.95 -13.06 32.65
C SER A 660 -13.62 -13.06 31.87
N GLN A 661 -13.60 -12.70 30.58
CA GLN A 661 -12.32 -12.54 29.84
C GLN A 661 -11.40 -11.46 30.45
N HIS A 662 -11.95 -10.51 31.21
CA HIS A 662 -11.15 -9.44 31.80
C HIS A 662 -10.41 -9.85 33.08
N TYR A 663 -10.56 -11.08 33.59
CA TYR A 663 -9.65 -11.61 34.60
C TYR A 663 -8.19 -11.65 34.10
N PHE A 664 -7.95 -11.73 32.78
CA PHE A 664 -6.60 -11.57 32.23
C PHE A 664 -6.03 -10.15 32.40
N LEU A 665 -6.87 -9.09 32.40
CA LEU A 665 -6.40 -7.72 32.71
C LEU A 665 -6.01 -7.57 34.19
N PHE A 666 -6.66 -8.32 35.08
CA PHE A 666 -6.33 -8.33 36.51
C PHE A 666 -4.95 -8.99 36.74
N LEU A 667 -4.70 -10.13 36.09
CA LEU A 667 -3.37 -10.79 36.10
C LEU A 667 -2.30 -9.93 35.41
N GLY A 668 -2.63 -9.26 34.30
CA GLY A 668 -1.75 -8.33 33.61
C GLY A 668 -1.34 -7.15 34.51
N THR A 669 -2.31 -6.55 35.20
CA THR A 669 -2.10 -5.47 36.17
C THR A 669 -1.14 -5.89 37.28
N LEU A 670 -1.25 -7.11 37.81
CA LEU A 670 -0.29 -7.66 38.77
C LEU A 670 1.11 -7.88 38.17
N SER A 671 1.19 -8.37 36.93
CA SER A 671 2.47 -8.70 36.29
C SER A 671 3.39 -7.50 36.08
N ALA A 672 2.83 -6.29 35.98
CA ALA A 672 3.59 -5.05 35.84
C ALA A 672 4.34 -4.61 37.12
N HIS A 673 4.05 -5.19 38.29
CA HIS A 673 4.63 -4.79 39.58
C HIS A 673 5.52 -5.88 40.19
N PRO A 674 6.67 -5.54 40.82
CA PRO A 674 7.62 -6.52 41.38
C PRO A 674 7.01 -7.42 42.47
N GLN A 675 6.18 -6.87 43.36
CA GLN A 675 5.44 -7.64 44.37
C GLN A 675 4.35 -8.51 43.73
N GLY A 676 3.68 -7.98 42.70
CA GLY A 676 2.63 -8.69 41.96
C GLY A 676 3.16 -9.94 41.26
N VAL A 677 4.33 -9.87 40.61
CA VAL A 677 4.99 -11.05 40.02
C VAL A 677 5.26 -12.14 41.06
N LYS A 678 5.73 -11.79 42.27
CA LYS A 678 5.93 -12.76 43.37
C LYS A 678 4.61 -13.39 43.83
N MET A 679 3.51 -12.63 43.86
CA MET A 679 2.18 -13.16 44.19
C MET A 679 1.66 -14.11 43.10
N LEU A 680 1.82 -13.75 41.81
CA LEU A 680 1.47 -14.61 40.68
C LEU A 680 2.25 -15.94 40.69
N GLU A 681 3.51 -15.90 41.11
CA GLU A 681 4.36 -17.08 41.30
C GLU A 681 3.91 -17.93 42.50
N LYS A 682 3.68 -17.31 43.68
CA LYS A 682 3.13 -17.97 44.89
C LYS A 682 1.81 -18.69 44.62
N CYS A 683 0.95 -18.12 43.78
CA CYS A 683 -0.33 -18.71 43.38
C CYS A 683 -0.26 -19.66 42.17
N SER A 684 0.94 -20.03 41.70
CA SER A 684 1.18 -20.94 40.57
C SER A 684 0.55 -20.47 39.23
N VAL A 685 0.29 -19.16 39.06
CA VAL A 685 -0.35 -18.59 37.87
C VAL A 685 0.48 -18.90 36.63
N PHE A 686 1.79 -18.67 36.67
CA PHE A 686 2.66 -18.91 35.52
C PHE A 686 2.66 -20.39 35.08
N GLN A 687 2.59 -21.34 36.01
CA GLN A 687 2.46 -22.77 35.67
C GLN A 687 1.09 -23.09 35.05
N CYS A 688 0.01 -22.50 35.55
CA CYS A 688 -1.31 -22.59 34.92
C CYS A 688 -1.24 -22.09 33.47
N LEU A 689 -0.73 -20.87 33.24
CA LEU A 689 -0.57 -20.31 31.89
C LEU A 689 0.33 -21.15 30.98
N LEU A 690 1.45 -21.69 31.48
CA LEU A 690 2.32 -22.61 30.72
C LEU A 690 1.61 -23.91 30.34
N ASN A 691 0.69 -24.42 31.16
CA ASN A 691 -0.15 -25.56 30.80
C ASN A 691 -1.12 -25.18 29.68
N LEU A 692 -1.83 -24.04 29.81
CA LEU A 692 -2.76 -23.52 28.78
C LEU A 692 -2.09 -23.35 27.41
N CYS A 693 -0.83 -22.90 27.37
CA CYS A 693 -0.02 -22.78 26.14
C CYS A 693 0.16 -24.09 25.36
N SER A 694 -0.21 -25.23 25.93
CA SER A 694 -0.09 -26.57 25.32
C SER A 694 -1.42 -27.05 24.70
N LEU A 695 -2.52 -26.32 24.91
CA LEU A 695 -3.86 -26.66 24.41
C LEU A 695 -4.05 -26.17 22.98
N LYS A 696 -4.34 -27.09 22.05
CA LYS A 696 -4.48 -26.79 20.61
C LYS A 696 -5.85 -26.21 20.21
N ASN A 697 -6.83 -26.23 21.11
CA ASN A 697 -8.25 -26.01 20.77
C ASN A 697 -8.79 -24.64 21.23
N GLN A 698 -7.96 -23.77 21.82
CA GLN A 698 -8.39 -22.53 22.47
C GLN A 698 -7.55 -21.30 22.06
N ASP A 699 -7.41 -21.06 20.75
CA ASP A 699 -6.62 -19.94 20.19
C ASP A 699 -6.90 -18.57 20.87
N HIS A 700 -8.18 -18.27 21.16
CA HIS A 700 -8.61 -17.03 21.84
C HIS A 700 -7.97 -16.83 23.22
N LEU A 701 -7.72 -17.91 23.96
CA LEU A 701 -7.11 -17.88 25.29
C LEU A 701 -5.65 -17.44 25.21
N LEU A 702 -4.92 -17.93 24.20
CA LEU A 702 -3.53 -17.55 23.96
C LEU A 702 -3.43 -16.08 23.48
N LYS A 703 -4.40 -15.59 22.69
CA LYS A 703 -4.49 -14.15 22.35
C LYS A 703 -4.62 -13.28 23.60
N LEU A 704 -5.49 -13.64 24.54
CA LEU A 704 -5.69 -12.93 25.82
C LEU A 704 -4.43 -12.94 26.70
N ILE A 705 -3.77 -14.09 26.84
CA ILE A 705 -2.53 -14.22 27.63
C ILE A 705 -1.42 -13.36 27.03
N VAL A 706 -1.20 -13.45 25.71
CA VAL A 706 -0.17 -12.67 25.01
C VAL A 706 -0.37 -11.17 25.17
N SER A 707 -1.62 -10.68 25.15
CA SER A 707 -1.92 -9.25 25.19
C SER A 707 -2.10 -8.64 26.59
N THR A 708 -1.82 -9.39 27.67
CA THR A 708 -2.03 -8.92 29.05
C THR A 708 -0.81 -8.94 29.95
N LEU A 709 0.10 -9.90 29.79
CA LEU A 709 1.32 -9.94 30.61
C LEU A 709 2.28 -8.79 30.26
N ASP A 710 2.96 -8.24 31.27
CA ASP A 710 4.12 -7.37 31.05
C ASP A 710 5.36 -8.19 30.65
N TYR A 711 6.14 -7.64 29.73
CA TYR A 711 7.41 -8.20 29.24
C TYR A 711 8.60 -7.26 29.45
N SER A 712 8.40 -6.10 30.10
CA SER A 712 9.44 -5.09 30.35
C SER A 712 10.56 -5.66 31.23
N ARG A 713 10.20 -6.50 32.20
CA ARG A 713 11.13 -7.23 33.09
C ARG A 713 11.47 -8.62 32.54
N ASP A 714 12.62 -9.15 32.95
CA ASP A 714 12.99 -10.53 32.65
C ASP A 714 12.35 -11.52 33.66
N GLY A 715 12.04 -12.74 33.19
CA GLY A 715 11.37 -13.77 34.00
C GLY A 715 10.29 -14.56 33.26
N LEU A 716 9.45 -15.27 34.02
CA LEU A 716 8.50 -16.29 33.52
C LEU A 716 7.50 -15.79 32.46
N ALA A 717 7.15 -14.50 32.45
CA ALA A 717 6.30 -13.91 31.41
C ALA A 717 6.94 -14.00 30.01
N ARG A 718 8.25 -13.78 29.89
CA ARG A 718 8.98 -13.94 28.61
C ARG A 718 9.10 -15.41 28.20
N VAL A 719 9.21 -16.33 29.17
CA VAL A 719 9.21 -17.78 28.91
C VAL A 719 7.86 -18.22 28.32
N ILE A 720 6.75 -17.71 28.84
CA ILE A 720 5.40 -17.93 28.27
C ILE A 720 5.32 -17.37 26.85
N LEU A 721 5.72 -16.12 26.62
CA LEU A 721 5.73 -15.51 25.28
C LEU A 721 6.57 -16.32 24.29
N SER A 722 7.77 -16.75 24.68
CA SER A 722 8.66 -17.58 23.85
C SER A 722 8.06 -18.97 23.55
N LYS A 723 7.37 -19.59 24.52
CA LYS A 723 6.66 -20.87 24.30
C LYS A 723 5.49 -20.69 23.31
N ILE A 724 4.73 -19.60 23.41
CA ILE A 724 3.64 -19.32 22.47
C ILE A 724 4.19 -19.00 21.07
N LEU A 725 5.31 -18.27 20.98
CA LEU A 725 5.94 -17.92 19.70
C LEU A 725 6.48 -19.14 18.94
N THR A 726 7.02 -20.16 19.64
CA THR A 726 7.66 -21.32 18.99
C THR A 726 6.81 -22.59 18.92
N ALA A 727 5.91 -22.84 19.87
CA ALA A 727 5.26 -24.14 20.06
C ALA A 727 3.71 -24.14 19.98
N ALA A 728 3.06 -22.99 19.82
CA ALA A 728 1.61 -22.90 19.68
C ALA A 728 1.10 -23.23 18.27
N THR A 729 -0.23 -23.20 18.10
CA THR A 729 -0.91 -23.29 16.79
C THR A 729 -0.43 -22.17 15.84
N ASP A 730 -0.43 -22.42 14.53
CA ASP A 730 0.06 -21.46 13.52
C ASP A 730 -0.63 -20.09 13.61
N ASN A 731 -1.94 -20.06 13.90
CA ASN A 731 -2.69 -18.83 14.16
C ASN A 731 -2.15 -18.07 15.38
N CYS A 732 -1.84 -18.77 16.47
CA CYS A 732 -1.31 -18.18 17.69
C CYS A 732 0.15 -17.74 17.55
N ARG A 733 1.01 -18.50 16.87
CA ARG A 733 2.38 -18.06 16.54
C ARG A 733 2.35 -16.81 15.68
N LEU A 734 1.45 -16.74 14.69
CA LEU A 734 1.24 -15.53 13.87
C LEU A 734 0.68 -14.36 14.68
N TYR A 735 -0.27 -14.57 15.59
CA TYR A 735 -0.81 -13.51 16.46
C TYR A 735 0.26 -12.98 17.43
N ALA A 736 1.00 -13.87 18.10
CA ALA A 736 2.07 -13.48 19.01
C ALA A 736 3.19 -12.74 18.29
N THR A 737 3.56 -13.18 17.08
CA THR A 737 4.51 -12.47 16.22
C THR A 737 4.00 -11.07 15.88
N LYS A 738 2.72 -10.93 15.49
CA LYS A 738 2.08 -9.61 15.27
C LYS A 738 2.06 -8.74 16.52
N HIS A 739 1.88 -9.34 17.70
CA HIS A 739 1.85 -8.63 18.97
C HIS A 739 3.21 -7.98 19.32
N LEU A 740 4.34 -8.52 18.85
CA LEU A 740 5.65 -7.87 19.01
C LEU A 740 5.69 -6.45 18.40
N ARG A 741 4.89 -6.18 17.35
CA ARG A 741 4.74 -4.81 16.80
C ARG A 741 4.04 -3.84 17.76
N VAL A 742 3.15 -4.34 18.63
CA VAL A 742 2.48 -3.54 19.67
C VAL A 742 3.51 -3.06 20.69
N LEU A 743 4.33 -3.99 21.20
CA LEU A 743 5.37 -3.72 22.21
C LEU A 743 6.46 -2.78 21.65
N LEU A 744 6.86 -2.97 20.39
CA LEU A 744 7.74 -2.08 19.64
C LEU A 744 7.18 -0.65 19.51
N ARG A 745 5.91 -0.49 19.10
CA ARG A 745 5.30 0.84 18.91
C ARG A 745 4.99 1.56 20.22
N ALA A 746 4.65 0.83 21.27
CA ALA A 746 4.42 1.38 22.61
C ALA A 746 5.70 1.90 23.29
N ASN A 747 6.90 1.63 22.74
CA ASN A 747 8.19 1.88 23.39
C ASN A 747 8.36 1.11 24.72
N VAL A 748 8.02 -0.19 24.72
CA VAL A 748 8.38 -1.07 25.85
C VAL A 748 9.90 -1.10 26.01
N GLU A 749 10.39 -1.03 27.25
CA GLU A 749 11.81 -0.89 27.52
C GLU A 749 12.64 -2.12 27.11
N PHE A 750 13.91 -1.87 26.78
CA PHE A 750 14.91 -2.89 26.42
C PHE A 750 14.51 -3.85 25.26
N PHE A 751 13.50 -3.49 24.45
CA PHE A 751 13.03 -4.28 23.29
C PHE A 751 14.16 -4.65 22.31
N SER A 752 15.20 -3.82 22.21
CA SER A 752 16.43 -4.10 21.46
C SER A 752 17.12 -5.41 21.83
N ASN A 753 16.97 -5.83 23.09
CA ASN A 753 17.71 -6.95 23.66
C ASN A 753 16.94 -8.25 23.44
N TRP A 754 15.68 -8.32 23.90
CA TRP A 754 14.85 -9.52 23.88
C TRP A 754 13.89 -9.58 22.68
N GLY A 755 13.33 -8.44 22.26
CA GLY A 755 12.36 -8.37 21.16
C GLY A 755 12.98 -8.67 19.80
N ILE A 756 14.21 -8.21 19.57
CA ILE A 756 14.97 -8.50 18.34
C ILE A 756 15.40 -9.97 18.28
N GLU A 757 15.79 -10.57 19.40
CA GLU A 757 16.13 -12.00 19.49
C GLU A 757 14.91 -12.90 19.20
N LEU A 758 13.76 -12.60 19.79
CA LEU A 758 12.50 -13.30 19.48
C LEU A 758 12.13 -13.15 18.00
N LEU A 759 12.24 -11.96 17.42
CA LEU A 759 11.97 -11.74 15.98
C LEU A 759 12.94 -12.53 15.08
N VAL A 760 14.24 -12.57 15.40
CA VAL A 760 15.24 -13.40 14.68
C VAL A 760 14.93 -14.90 14.81
N THR A 761 14.36 -15.33 15.94
CA THR A 761 13.87 -16.70 16.10
C THR A 761 12.69 -16.99 15.16
N GLN A 762 11.69 -16.10 15.12
CA GLN A 762 10.51 -16.23 14.26
C GLN A 762 10.80 -16.18 12.75
N LEU A 763 11.95 -15.64 12.32
CA LEU A 763 12.39 -15.73 10.92
C LEU A 763 12.56 -17.19 10.44
N HIS A 764 12.78 -18.13 11.36
CA HIS A 764 13.03 -19.54 11.07
C HIS A 764 11.78 -20.42 11.31
N ASP A 765 10.59 -19.82 11.50
CA ASP A 765 9.32 -20.58 11.59
C ASP A 765 9.02 -21.31 10.27
N ARG A 766 8.46 -22.53 10.39
CA ARG A 766 8.04 -23.37 9.26
C ARG A 766 6.95 -22.72 8.41
N ASN A 767 6.13 -21.85 8.99
CA ASN A 767 5.07 -21.15 8.30
C ASN A 767 5.57 -19.83 7.70
N LYS A 768 5.59 -19.77 6.36
CA LYS A 768 5.97 -18.60 5.55
C LYS A 768 5.23 -17.31 5.93
N ALA A 769 4.01 -17.38 6.47
CA ALA A 769 3.28 -16.20 6.93
C ALA A 769 3.85 -15.62 8.25
N VAL A 770 4.38 -16.47 9.14
CA VAL A 770 4.98 -16.05 10.41
C VAL A 770 6.35 -15.39 10.15
N SER A 771 7.21 -16.03 9.35
CA SER A 771 8.54 -15.49 9.05
C SER A 771 8.49 -14.22 8.19
N VAL A 772 7.54 -14.10 7.24
CA VAL A 772 7.33 -12.84 6.49
C VAL A 772 6.78 -11.71 7.36
N GLU A 773 5.94 -12.00 8.36
CA GLU A 773 5.45 -11.00 9.32
C GLU A 773 6.56 -10.57 10.30
N ALA A 774 7.36 -11.50 10.82
CA ALA A 774 8.52 -11.18 11.66
C ALA A 774 9.54 -10.31 10.90
N LEU A 775 9.77 -10.61 9.63
CA LEU A 775 10.63 -9.83 8.74
C LEU A 775 10.10 -8.40 8.47
N ASP A 776 8.78 -8.24 8.38
CA ASP A 776 8.11 -6.95 8.24
C ASP A 776 8.24 -6.09 9.53
N ILE A 777 8.11 -6.73 10.70
CA ILE A 777 8.32 -6.09 12.00
C ILE A 777 9.80 -5.72 12.20
N LEU A 778 10.75 -6.52 11.71
CA LEU A 778 12.18 -6.18 11.74
C LEU A 778 12.52 -4.99 10.83
N ASP A 779 11.90 -4.84 9.66
CA ASP A 779 12.08 -3.64 8.82
C ASP A 779 11.52 -2.38 9.48
N GLU A 780 10.38 -2.47 10.20
CA GLU A 780 9.87 -1.38 11.03
C GLU A 780 10.77 -1.10 12.25
N ALA A 781 11.30 -2.14 12.90
CA ALA A 781 12.15 -2.01 14.09
C ALA A 781 13.53 -1.38 13.78
N CYS A 782 14.11 -1.69 12.62
CA CYS A 782 15.43 -1.20 12.20
C CYS A 782 15.46 0.29 11.80
N GLU A 783 14.34 1.00 11.88
CA GLU A 783 14.30 2.47 11.83
C GLU A 783 14.91 3.11 13.10
N ASP A 784 14.92 2.39 14.22
CA ASP A 784 15.65 2.77 15.43
C ASP A 784 17.07 2.19 15.40
N LYS A 785 18.10 3.05 15.35
CA LYS A 785 19.52 2.63 15.23
C LYS A 785 19.96 1.61 16.29
N ALA A 786 19.42 1.68 17.51
CA ALA A 786 19.72 0.72 18.59
C ALA A 786 19.28 -0.71 18.24
N ASN A 787 18.10 -0.88 17.64
CA ASN A 787 17.60 -2.18 17.19
C ASN A 787 18.45 -2.73 16.03
N LEU A 788 18.86 -1.86 15.10
CA LEU A 788 19.74 -2.24 13.99
C LEU A 788 21.14 -2.66 14.49
N HIS A 789 21.69 -1.99 15.50
CA HIS A 789 22.94 -2.43 16.16
C HIS A 789 22.81 -3.81 16.80
N ALA A 790 21.71 -4.10 17.50
CA ALA A 790 21.44 -5.42 18.07
C ALA A 790 21.31 -6.50 16.98
N LEU A 791 20.57 -6.22 15.90
CA LEU A 791 20.41 -7.14 14.77
C LEU A 791 21.76 -7.45 14.07
N ILE A 792 22.64 -6.45 13.95
CA ILE A 792 23.99 -6.60 13.39
C ILE A 792 24.89 -7.45 14.33
N GLN A 793 24.70 -7.39 15.65
CA GLN A 793 25.42 -8.26 16.59
C GLN A 793 25.03 -9.74 16.42
N MET A 794 23.74 -10.03 16.21
CA MET A 794 23.20 -11.39 16.06
C MET A 794 23.48 -12.04 14.69
N LYS A 795 23.84 -11.25 13.66
CA LYS A 795 24.27 -11.73 12.32
C LYS A 795 23.33 -12.77 11.65
N PRO A 796 22.00 -12.54 11.58
CA PRO A 796 21.04 -13.52 11.07
C PRO A 796 21.18 -13.85 9.56
N ALA A 797 20.77 -15.06 9.17
CA ALA A 797 20.90 -15.60 7.82
C ALA A 797 19.80 -15.12 6.84
N LEU A 798 19.66 -13.82 6.64
CA LEU A 798 18.51 -13.20 5.94
C LEU A 798 18.35 -13.57 4.44
N THR A 799 19.38 -14.10 3.77
CA THR A 799 19.40 -14.27 2.31
C THR A 799 18.43 -15.31 1.76
N HIS A 800 17.93 -16.24 2.59
CA HIS A 800 16.99 -17.27 2.16
C HIS A 800 15.52 -16.79 2.12
N LEU A 801 15.23 -15.63 2.70
CA LEU A 801 13.87 -15.06 2.84
C LEU A 801 13.43 -14.22 1.62
N GLY A 802 14.03 -14.47 0.45
CA GLY A 802 13.77 -13.74 -0.79
C GLY A 802 14.13 -12.25 -0.73
N ASP A 803 13.52 -11.45 -1.60
CA ASP A 803 13.87 -10.03 -1.78
C ASP A 803 13.72 -9.20 -0.50
N LYS A 804 12.67 -9.41 0.32
CA LYS A 804 12.52 -8.71 1.61
C LYS A 804 13.72 -8.97 2.54
N GLY A 805 14.24 -10.19 2.57
CA GLY A 805 15.41 -10.55 3.39
C GLY A 805 16.69 -9.88 2.92
N VAL A 806 16.89 -9.79 1.60
CA VAL A 806 18.00 -9.05 1.00
C VAL A 806 17.90 -7.56 1.31
N LEU A 807 16.72 -6.94 1.16
CA LEU A 807 16.49 -5.52 1.44
C LEU A 807 16.73 -5.15 2.90
N LEU A 808 16.34 -6.01 3.85
CA LEU A 808 16.67 -5.83 5.28
C LEU A 808 18.18 -5.95 5.53
N LEU A 809 18.85 -6.94 4.92
CA LEU A 809 20.30 -7.12 5.04
C LEU A 809 21.08 -5.91 4.49
N LEU A 810 20.57 -5.24 3.46
CA LEU A 810 21.20 -4.03 2.92
C LEU A 810 21.21 -2.85 3.91
N ARG A 811 20.32 -2.81 4.91
CA ARG A 811 20.39 -1.80 5.98
C ARG A 811 21.68 -1.89 6.78
N PHE A 812 22.34 -3.05 6.84
CA PHE A 812 23.56 -3.23 7.61
C PHE A 812 24.70 -2.33 7.07
N LEU A 813 24.68 -1.96 5.79
CA LEU A 813 25.68 -1.08 5.17
C LEU A 813 25.56 0.38 5.66
N SER A 814 24.43 0.79 6.24
CA SER A 814 24.22 2.15 6.78
C SER A 814 24.99 2.46 8.07
N ILE A 815 25.67 1.47 8.65
CA ILE A 815 26.45 1.58 9.88
C ILE A 815 27.84 0.97 9.63
N PRO A 816 28.95 1.66 9.92
CA PRO A 816 30.30 1.17 9.61
C PRO A 816 30.61 -0.25 10.13
N LYS A 817 30.10 -0.62 11.31
CA LYS A 817 30.25 -1.98 11.90
C LYS A 817 29.51 -3.09 11.14
N GLY A 818 28.41 -2.75 10.44
CA GLY A 818 27.71 -3.69 9.55
C GLY A 818 28.31 -3.69 8.14
N PHE A 819 28.79 -2.53 7.68
CA PHE A 819 29.52 -2.38 6.42
C PHE A 819 30.82 -3.21 6.40
N SER A 820 31.70 -3.06 7.41
CA SER A 820 32.99 -3.79 7.44
C SER A 820 32.76 -5.30 7.39
N TYR A 821 31.86 -5.81 8.25
CA TYR A 821 31.47 -7.23 8.33
C TYR A 821 30.96 -7.82 6.99
N LEU A 822 30.26 -7.03 6.17
CA LEU A 822 29.82 -7.45 4.85
C LEU A 822 30.91 -7.27 3.78
N ASN A 823 31.78 -6.28 3.92
CA ASN A 823 32.88 -6.01 2.99
C ASN A 823 34.01 -7.05 3.12
N GLU A 824 34.39 -7.40 4.35
CA GLU A 824 35.32 -8.50 4.71
C GLU A 824 34.91 -9.84 4.08
N ARG A 825 33.60 -10.03 3.83
CA ARG A 825 33.02 -11.24 3.23
C ARG A 825 32.81 -11.14 1.71
N GLY A 826 33.28 -10.07 1.06
CA GLY A 826 33.09 -9.84 -0.37
C GLY A 826 31.62 -9.67 -0.80
N TYR A 827 30.72 -9.37 0.14
CA TYR A 827 29.29 -9.25 -0.16
C TYR A 827 28.98 -7.95 -0.91
N VAL A 828 29.66 -6.85 -0.56
CA VAL A 828 29.40 -5.50 -1.10
C VAL A 828 29.67 -5.45 -2.60
N THR A 829 30.85 -5.87 -3.06
CA THR A 829 31.23 -5.92 -4.48
C THR A 829 30.28 -6.81 -5.29
N LYS A 830 29.94 -7.99 -4.76
CA LYS A 830 28.97 -8.91 -5.38
C LYS A 830 27.55 -8.32 -5.48
N GLN A 831 27.13 -7.47 -4.54
CA GLN A 831 25.87 -6.74 -4.68
C GLN A 831 25.97 -5.58 -5.68
N LEU A 832 27.07 -4.81 -5.70
CA LEU A 832 27.24 -3.70 -6.65
C LEU A 832 27.06 -4.17 -8.11
N GLU A 833 27.74 -5.24 -8.51
CA GLU A 833 27.55 -5.84 -9.84
C GLU A 833 26.11 -6.29 -10.10
N LYS A 834 25.46 -6.93 -9.11
CA LYS A 834 24.10 -7.45 -9.23
C LYS A 834 23.06 -6.32 -9.36
N TRP A 835 23.25 -5.22 -8.64
CA TRP A 835 22.41 -4.03 -8.73
C TRP A 835 22.59 -3.33 -10.08
N GLN A 836 23.84 -3.14 -10.53
CA GLN A 836 24.14 -2.57 -11.84
C GLN A 836 23.56 -3.40 -13.01
N LYS A 837 23.62 -4.74 -12.94
CA LYS A 837 23.20 -5.65 -14.04
C LYS A 837 21.70 -5.96 -14.06
N GLU A 838 21.03 -6.04 -12.90
CA GLU A 838 19.64 -6.52 -12.79
C GLU A 838 18.81 -5.71 -11.77
N TYR A 839 19.31 -5.54 -10.54
CA TYR A 839 18.44 -5.13 -9.43
C TYR A 839 18.02 -3.66 -9.48
N ASN A 840 18.74 -2.76 -10.16
CA ASN A 840 18.29 -1.38 -10.40
C ASN A 840 16.97 -1.34 -11.21
N LEU A 841 16.83 -2.20 -12.23
CA LEU A 841 15.59 -2.31 -13.02
C LEU A 841 14.46 -2.94 -12.21
N LYS A 842 14.79 -3.92 -11.35
CA LYS A 842 13.85 -4.61 -10.44
C LYS A 842 13.36 -3.70 -9.31
N TYR A 843 14.18 -2.76 -8.85
CA TYR A 843 13.80 -1.77 -7.83
C TYR A 843 12.67 -0.86 -8.31
N VAL A 844 12.67 -0.47 -9.60
CA VAL A 844 11.55 0.27 -10.21
C VAL A 844 10.27 -0.57 -10.20
N ASP A 845 10.33 -1.86 -10.58
CA ASP A 845 9.17 -2.75 -10.52
C ASP A 845 8.62 -2.89 -9.10
N LEU A 846 9.49 -2.93 -8.09
CA LEU A 846 9.13 -3.05 -6.67
C LEU A 846 8.39 -1.79 -6.16
N ILE A 847 8.91 -0.59 -6.45
CA ILE A 847 8.23 0.66 -6.08
C ILE A 847 6.91 0.81 -6.84
N GLU A 848 6.90 0.56 -8.15
CA GLU A 848 5.66 0.61 -8.92
C GLU A 848 4.66 -0.43 -8.41
N GLU A 849 5.06 -1.65 -8.04
CA GLU A 849 4.15 -2.64 -7.44
C GLU A 849 3.54 -2.15 -6.12
N GLN A 850 4.33 -1.58 -5.22
CA GLN A 850 3.83 -1.04 -3.94
C GLN A 850 2.88 0.15 -4.14
N LEU A 851 3.26 1.12 -4.98
CA LEU A 851 2.39 2.26 -5.33
C LEU A 851 1.08 1.79 -5.97
N ASN A 852 1.12 0.78 -6.85
CA ASN A 852 -0.08 0.25 -7.48
C ASN A 852 -0.97 -0.52 -6.48
N GLU A 853 -0.40 -1.29 -5.55
CA GLU A 853 -1.18 -1.96 -4.51
C GLU A 853 -1.83 -0.98 -3.51
N ALA A 854 -1.20 0.17 -3.28
CA ALA A 854 -1.70 1.24 -2.42
C ALA A 854 -2.76 2.11 -3.10
N LEU A 855 -2.46 2.63 -4.30
CA LEU A 855 -3.28 3.61 -4.99
C LEU A 855 -4.44 2.99 -5.77
N THR A 856 -4.23 1.86 -6.44
CA THR A 856 -5.19 1.27 -7.40
C THR A 856 -5.92 0.04 -6.82
N THR A 857 -6.84 -0.56 -7.58
CA THR A 857 -7.48 -1.84 -7.22
C THR A 857 -6.59 -3.07 -7.51
N TYR A 858 -5.37 -2.87 -8.04
CA TYR A 858 -4.39 -3.93 -8.30
C TYR A 858 -4.01 -4.71 -7.05
N ARG A 859 -3.80 -6.02 -7.22
CA ARG A 859 -3.23 -6.90 -6.20
C ARG A 859 -2.27 -7.90 -6.86
N LYS A 860 -1.16 -8.17 -6.19
CA LYS A 860 -0.27 -9.27 -6.56
C LYS A 860 -1.00 -10.62 -6.34
N PRO A 861 -1.00 -11.55 -7.31
CA PRO A 861 -1.39 -12.93 -7.02
C PRO A 861 -0.35 -13.58 -6.10
N VAL A 862 -0.82 -14.32 -5.10
CA VAL A 862 0.06 -15.10 -4.21
C VAL A 862 0.43 -16.40 -4.94
N ASP A 863 1.73 -16.68 -5.03
CA ASP A 863 2.32 -17.95 -5.47
C ASP A 863 1.59 -18.69 -6.62
N GLY A 864 1.52 -18.03 -7.79
CA GLY A 864 1.09 -18.65 -9.06
C GLY A 864 -0.42 -18.71 -9.32
N ASP A 865 -1.25 -18.59 -8.28
CA ASP A 865 -2.70 -18.71 -8.40
C ASP A 865 -3.34 -17.54 -9.18
N ASN A 866 -4.20 -17.87 -10.15
CA ASN A 866 -4.86 -16.87 -11.01
C ASN A 866 -6.09 -16.20 -10.36
N TYR A 867 -6.34 -16.40 -9.06
CA TYR A 867 -7.58 -15.95 -8.40
C TYR A 867 -7.35 -15.18 -7.10
N VAL A 868 -7.26 -13.86 -7.19
CA VAL A 868 -7.16 -13.00 -6.00
C VAL A 868 -8.56 -12.75 -5.41
N ARG A 869 -8.85 -13.41 -4.27
CA ARG A 869 -10.13 -13.36 -3.55
C ARG A 869 -10.69 -11.93 -3.45
N ARG A 870 -12.00 -11.80 -3.70
CA ARG A 870 -12.72 -10.54 -3.74
C ARG A 870 -12.93 -10.02 -2.31
N SER A 871 -12.24 -8.95 -1.92
CA SER A 871 -12.55 -8.19 -0.71
C SER A 871 -12.45 -6.70 -0.99
N ASN A 872 -13.56 -5.97 -0.83
CA ASN A 872 -13.61 -4.52 -1.08
C ASN A 872 -13.09 -3.69 0.12
N GLN A 873 -12.73 -4.35 1.22
CA GLN A 873 -12.23 -3.74 2.45
C GLN A 873 -10.78 -3.21 2.29
N ARG A 874 -10.64 -2.04 1.66
CA ARG A 874 -9.47 -1.14 1.76
C ARG A 874 -9.95 0.32 1.86
N LEU A 875 -10.52 0.65 3.02
CA LEU A 875 -11.06 1.97 3.35
C LEU A 875 -10.01 2.92 3.98
N GLN A 876 -8.80 2.45 4.29
CA GLN A 876 -7.78 3.21 5.00
C GLN A 876 -6.57 3.51 4.10
N ARG A 877 -6.07 4.75 4.16
CA ARG A 877 -4.81 5.21 3.56
C ARG A 877 -3.65 4.30 3.99
N PRO A 878 -3.00 3.56 3.07
CA PRO A 878 -1.82 2.77 3.37
C PRO A 878 -0.55 3.63 3.28
N ASN A 879 0.44 3.31 4.10
CA ASN A 879 1.75 3.95 4.06
C ASN A 879 2.63 3.28 2.99
N VAL A 880 3.21 4.05 2.07
CA VAL A 880 4.06 3.57 0.97
C VAL A 880 5.51 3.97 1.24
N PHE A 881 6.08 3.36 2.27
CA PHE A 881 7.46 3.61 2.69
C PHE A 881 8.48 3.13 1.64
N LEU A 882 9.39 4.03 1.24
CA LEU A 882 10.42 3.77 0.23
C LEU A 882 11.24 2.49 0.55
N PRO A 883 11.38 1.53 -0.39
CA PRO A 883 12.26 0.37 -0.24
C PRO A 883 13.74 0.74 -0.12
N VAL A 884 14.50 -0.06 0.62
CA VAL A 884 15.94 0.12 0.83
C VAL A 884 16.70 -0.05 -0.50
N HIS A 885 17.43 0.97 -0.94
CA HIS A 885 18.30 0.91 -2.12
C HIS A 885 19.77 0.72 -1.71
N LEU A 886 20.52 -0.16 -2.39
CA LEU A 886 21.94 -0.42 -2.07
C LEU A 886 22.75 0.90 -2.00
N TYR A 887 22.71 1.70 -3.07
CA TYR A 887 23.47 2.95 -3.16
C TYR A 887 23.11 3.94 -2.02
N GLY A 888 21.82 4.10 -1.70
CA GLY A 888 21.38 4.97 -0.62
C GLY A 888 21.77 4.50 0.79
N GLN A 889 22.21 3.25 0.97
CA GLN A 889 22.81 2.78 2.23
C GLN A 889 24.33 2.94 2.26
N LEU A 890 25.00 2.82 1.12
CA LEU A 890 26.45 3.02 0.99
C LEU A 890 26.87 4.47 1.27
N VAL A 891 26.12 5.45 0.76
CA VAL A 891 26.44 6.89 0.90
C VAL A 891 26.34 7.40 2.35
N HIS A 892 25.70 6.66 3.25
CA HIS A 892 25.62 7.02 4.67
C HIS A 892 26.99 6.96 5.39
N ASP A 893 28.00 6.32 4.82
CA ASP A 893 29.39 6.42 5.26
C ASP A 893 30.32 6.89 4.14
N LYS A 894 31.37 7.63 4.49
CA LYS A 894 32.33 8.18 3.53
C LYS A 894 33.02 7.08 2.72
N THR A 895 33.34 5.93 3.33
CA THR A 895 33.99 4.82 2.61
C THR A 895 33.07 4.17 1.58
N GLY A 896 31.76 4.10 1.85
CA GLY A 896 30.78 3.58 0.90
C GLY A 896 30.49 4.54 -0.25
N CYS A 897 30.62 5.85 -0.01
CA CYS A 897 30.51 6.88 -1.05
C CYS A 897 31.65 6.78 -2.09
N HIS A 898 32.91 6.62 -1.66
CA HIS A 898 34.06 6.49 -2.59
C HIS A 898 34.01 5.23 -3.46
N LEU A 899 33.23 4.21 -3.07
CA LEU A 899 32.98 3.03 -3.90
C LEU A 899 31.93 3.25 -5.02
N LEU A 900 31.18 4.36 -4.99
CA LEU A 900 30.15 4.70 -5.98
C LEU A 900 30.63 5.69 -7.05
N GLU A 901 31.64 6.51 -6.74
CA GLU A 901 32.27 7.48 -7.67
C GLU A 901 32.66 6.85 -9.01
N ALA A 902 33.02 5.56 -9.04
CA ALA A 902 33.42 4.83 -10.24
C ALA A 902 32.25 4.38 -11.17
N GLN A 903 30.98 4.70 -10.88
CA GLN A 903 29.81 4.08 -11.56
C GLN A 903 28.68 5.03 -12.02
N VAL A 904 28.99 6.28 -12.40
CA VAL A 904 27.98 7.22 -12.94
C VAL A 904 27.32 6.67 -14.23
N LEU A 905 25.97 6.66 -14.26
CA LEU A 905 25.18 6.12 -15.38
C LEU A 905 24.97 7.15 -16.51
N ARG A 906 24.96 6.65 -17.76
CA ARG A 906 24.60 7.44 -18.95
C ARG A 906 23.09 7.36 -19.23
N CYS A 907 22.50 8.45 -19.70
CA CYS A 907 21.09 8.47 -20.12
C CYS A 907 20.83 7.61 -21.39
N PRO A 908 19.80 6.76 -21.41
CA PRO A 908 19.35 6.02 -22.59
C PRO A 908 18.39 6.85 -23.45
N VAL A 909 18.17 6.42 -24.70
CA VAL A 909 17.19 7.02 -25.63
C VAL A 909 15.76 6.65 -25.22
N LEU A 910 14.83 7.62 -25.30
CA LEU A 910 13.47 7.52 -24.76
C LEU A 910 12.46 6.76 -25.63
N ASP A 911 12.74 6.53 -26.92
CA ASP A 911 11.79 6.01 -27.93
C ASP A 911 11.16 4.63 -27.63
N LYS A 912 11.69 3.90 -26.64
CA LYS A 912 11.27 2.55 -26.28
C LYS A 912 10.96 2.44 -24.79
N TRP A 913 9.96 1.64 -24.45
CA TRP A 913 9.56 1.34 -23.07
C TRP A 913 10.72 0.81 -22.19
N ASP A 914 11.67 0.08 -22.79
CA ASP A 914 12.88 -0.38 -22.07
C ASP A 914 13.82 0.78 -21.72
N GLY A 915 13.98 1.76 -22.62
CA GLY A 915 14.75 2.99 -22.36
C GLY A 915 14.09 3.86 -21.30
N ILE A 916 12.76 4.00 -21.34
CA ILE A 916 11.96 4.64 -20.28
C ILE A 916 12.20 3.94 -18.93
N LYS A 917 12.21 2.60 -18.89
CA LYS A 917 12.47 1.85 -17.65
C LYS A 917 13.92 2.01 -17.16
N GLN A 918 14.89 2.03 -18.06
CA GLN A 918 16.30 2.30 -17.74
C GLN A 918 16.48 3.71 -17.16
N LEU A 919 15.85 4.74 -17.75
CA LEU A 919 15.90 6.11 -17.20
C LEU A 919 15.24 6.18 -15.82
N LYS A 920 14.08 5.54 -15.62
CA LYS A 920 13.47 5.45 -14.28
C LYS A 920 14.42 4.81 -13.26
N ALA A 921 15.13 3.74 -13.64
CA ALA A 921 16.09 3.09 -12.76
C ALA A 921 17.28 4.00 -12.40
N ALA A 922 17.78 4.78 -13.37
CA ALA A 922 18.80 5.80 -13.12
C ALA A 922 18.29 6.91 -12.18
N LEU A 923 17.10 7.47 -12.44
CA LEU A 923 16.48 8.50 -11.60
C LEU A 923 16.28 8.02 -10.15
N TRP A 924 15.74 6.81 -9.94
CA TRP A 924 15.59 6.22 -8.60
C TRP A 924 16.94 5.95 -7.91
N ALA A 925 17.98 5.55 -8.66
CA ALA A 925 19.32 5.38 -8.12
C ALA A 925 19.95 6.71 -7.68
N LEU A 926 19.89 7.74 -8.52
CA LEU A 926 20.38 9.10 -8.24
C LEU A 926 19.65 9.73 -7.04
N GLY A 927 18.32 9.62 -6.99
CA GLY A 927 17.54 10.08 -5.84
C GLY A 927 17.92 9.40 -4.53
N ASN A 928 18.20 8.10 -4.55
CA ASN A 928 18.69 7.38 -3.37
C ASN A 928 20.11 7.80 -2.96
N ILE A 929 21.00 8.11 -3.89
CA ILE A 929 22.34 8.67 -3.62
C ILE A 929 22.20 10.03 -2.91
N GLY A 930 21.31 10.90 -3.39
CA GLY A 930 21.05 12.23 -2.81
C GLY A 930 20.38 12.24 -1.43
N THR A 931 20.15 11.10 -0.77
CA THR A 931 19.51 11.02 0.56
C THR A 931 20.38 11.48 1.74
N SER A 932 21.66 11.77 1.50
CA SER A 932 22.60 12.28 2.52
C SER A 932 23.71 13.13 1.90
N ASN A 933 24.27 14.06 2.70
CA ASN A 933 25.16 15.13 2.24
C ASN A 933 26.34 14.65 1.38
N TRP A 934 26.97 13.51 1.73
CA TRP A 934 28.08 12.95 0.94
C TRP A 934 27.70 12.68 -0.53
N GLY A 935 26.50 12.18 -0.78
CA GLY A 935 25.99 11.92 -2.14
C GLY A 935 25.41 13.15 -2.81
N LEU A 936 25.01 14.18 -2.06
CA LEU A 936 24.68 15.49 -2.65
C LEU A 936 25.93 16.14 -3.22
N ASN A 937 27.07 16.09 -2.52
CA ASN A 937 28.33 16.61 -3.03
C ASN A 937 28.69 15.93 -4.37
N LEU A 938 28.61 14.60 -4.44
CA LEU A 938 28.80 13.82 -5.68
C LEU A 938 27.85 14.27 -6.82
N LEU A 939 26.57 14.47 -6.51
CA LEU A 939 25.56 14.92 -7.50
C LEU A 939 25.71 16.39 -7.92
N GLN A 940 26.39 17.20 -7.10
CA GLN A 940 26.75 18.59 -7.41
C GLN A 940 28.02 18.65 -8.27
N GLU A 941 29.00 17.78 -8.07
CA GLU A 941 30.22 17.69 -8.89
C GLU A 941 29.90 17.34 -10.36
N GLU A 942 29.00 16.38 -10.58
CA GLU A 942 28.47 16.03 -11.91
C GLU A 942 27.27 16.91 -12.35
N ASN A 943 26.86 17.89 -11.53
CA ASN A 943 25.76 18.85 -11.78
C ASN A 943 24.44 18.24 -12.30
N VAL A 944 24.02 17.08 -11.76
CA VAL A 944 22.89 16.30 -12.31
C VAL A 944 21.51 16.82 -11.85
N ILE A 945 21.44 17.60 -10.77
CA ILE A 945 20.16 17.99 -10.17
C ILE A 945 19.33 18.95 -11.07
N PRO A 946 19.92 19.95 -11.75
CA PRO A 946 19.20 20.76 -12.75
C PRO A 946 18.59 19.93 -13.89
N ASP A 947 19.28 18.89 -14.37
CA ASP A 947 18.74 17.99 -15.42
C ASP A 947 17.51 17.22 -14.94
N ILE A 948 17.48 16.79 -13.67
CA ILE A 948 16.30 16.14 -13.06
C ILE A 948 15.12 17.12 -12.98
N ILE A 949 15.38 18.41 -12.71
CA ILE A 949 14.38 19.48 -12.66
C ILE A 949 13.83 19.79 -14.07
N ALA A 950 14.70 19.89 -15.08
CA ALA A 950 14.28 20.02 -16.48
C ALA A 950 13.44 18.81 -16.94
N LEU A 951 13.84 17.59 -16.57
CA LEU A 951 13.05 16.38 -16.82
C LEU A 951 11.71 16.35 -16.06
N ALA A 952 11.59 17.04 -14.92
CA ALA A 952 10.32 17.17 -14.20
C ALA A 952 9.34 18.11 -14.93
N HIS A 953 9.83 19.22 -15.48
CA HIS A 953 9.01 20.22 -16.17
C HIS A 953 8.73 19.89 -17.65
N ASP A 954 9.71 19.42 -18.40
CA ASP A 954 9.63 19.39 -19.87
C ASP A 954 9.39 17.99 -20.45
N CYS A 955 9.87 16.92 -19.80
CA CYS A 955 9.87 15.56 -20.38
C CYS A 955 8.50 15.14 -20.95
N GLU A 956 8.43 14.80 -22.23
CA GLU A 956 7.15 14.58 -22.93
C GLU A 956 6.35 13.37 -22.39
N VAL A 957 7.02 12.45 -21.69
CA VAL A 957 6.44 11.23 -21.11
C VAL A 957 6.03 11.49 -19.65
N LEU A 958 4.73 11.57 -19.42
CA LEU A 958 4.14 12.07 -18.16
C LEU A 958 4.53 11.23 -16.92
N SER A 959 4.69 9.92 -17.08
CA SER A 959 5.14 9.03 -16.00
C SER A 959 6.63 9.14 -15.65
N ILE A 960 7.45 9.83 -16.45
CA ILE A 960 8.82 10.23 -16.07
C ILE A 960 8.77 11.50 -15.20
N ARG A 961 7.98 12.53 -15.58
CA ARG A 961 7.80 13.75 -14.76
C ARG A 961 7.42 13.43 -13.31
N GLY A 962 6.44 12.55 -13.11
CA GLY A 962 6.04 12.06 -11.79
C GLY A 962 7.08 11.21 -11.06
N THR A 963 7.98 10.56 -11.79
CA THR A 963 9.15 9.87 -11.21
C THR A 963 10.20 10.89 -10.73
N CYS A 964 10.48 11.93 -11.52
CA CYS A 964 11.36 13.03 -11.11
C CYS A 964 10.82 13.74 -9.86
N LEU A 965 9.51 13.99 -9.77
CA LEU A 965 8.90 14.62 -8.59
C LEU A 965 9.12 13.80 -7.31
N TYR A 966 8.94 12.47 -7.34
CA TYR A 966 9.28 11.62 -6.19
C TYR A 966 10.78 11.65 -5.88
N VAL A 967 11.65 11.71 -6.89
CA VAL A 967 13.12 11.76 -6.72
C VAL A 967 13.57 13.08 -6.09
N LEU A 968 13.02 14.22 -6.51
CA LEU A 968 13.26 15.54 -5.91
C LEU A 968 12.74 15.57 -4.46
N GLY A 969 11.58 14.96 -4.19
CA GLY A 969 11.04 14.74 -2.83
C GLY A 969 11.84 13.78 -1.94
N ILE A 970 12.87 13.12 -2.47
CA ILE A 970 13.82 12.28 -1.73
C ILE A 970 15.16 13.01 -1.53
N ILE A 971 15.60 13.80 -2.52
CA ILE A 971 16.75 14.71 -2.43
C ILE A 971 16.52 15.78 -1.34
N SER A 972 15.29 16.26 -1.19
CA SER A 972 14.90 17.24 -0.16
C SER A 972 15.02 16.75 1.30
N LYS A 973 15.32 15.46 1.54
CA LYS A 973 15.46 14.84 2.87
C LYS A 973 16.54 15.47 3.75
N THR A 974 17.49 16.20 3.19
CA THR A 974 18.53 16.93 3.94
C THR A 974 18.36 18.44 3.80
N LYS A 975 18.85 19.21 4.79
CA LYS A 975 18.80 20.69 4.76
C LYS A 975 19.46 21.27 3.49
N GLN A 976 20.67 20.80 3.17
CA GLN A 976 21.43 21.12 1.96
C GLN A 976 20.63 20.81 0.68
N GLY A 977 19.98 19.63 0.63
CA GLY A 977 19.16 19.22 -0.52
C GLY A 977 17.99 20.16 -0.77
N CYS A 978 17.23 20.53 0.26
CA CYS A 978 16.13 21.50 0.09
C CYS A 978 16.55 22.98 0.07
N GLU A 979 17.78 23.33 0.42
CA GLU A 979 18.37 24.64 0.08
C GLU A 979 18.70 24.73 -1.42
N LEU A 980 19.33 23.70 -1.98
CA LEU A 980 19.63 23.63 -3.41
C LEU A 980 18.36 23.64 -4.27
N LEU A 981 17.31 22.92 -3.86
CA LEU A 981 16.02 22.96 -4.55
C LEU A 981 15.35 24.35 -4.49
N LYS A 982 15.45 25.07 -3.36
CA LYS A 982 14.92 26.44 -3.22
C LYS A 982 15.64 27.43 -4.15
N MET A 983 16.93 27.25 -4.44
CA MET A 983 17.64 28.04 -5.47
C MET A 983 17.08 27.86 -6.89
N HIS A 984 16.39 26.74 -7.15
CA HIS A 984 15.72 26.45 -8.43
C HIS A 984 14.19 26.64 -8.37
N GLY A 985 13.67 27.29 -7.33
CA GLY A 985 12.22 27.54 -7.18
C GLY A 985 11.40 26.33 -6.73
N TRP A 986 12.03 25.28 -6.20
CA TRP A 986 11.36 24.09 -5.65
C TRP A 986 11.39 24.09 -4.12
N ASP A 987 10.25 24.38 -3.49
CA ASP A 987 10.08 24.31 -2.04
C ASP A 987 9.94 22.88 -1.50
N ALA A 988 10.25 22.70 -0.21
CA ALA A 988 10.13 21.41 0.47
C ALA A 988 9.82 21.55 1.97
N VAL A 989 9.24 20.49 2.54
CA VAL A 989 8.92 20.38 3.97
C VAL A 989 10.20 20.24 4.81
N ARG A 990 10.43 21.17 5.74
CA ARG A 990 11.66 21.23 6.57
C ARG A 990 11.59 20.48 7.92
N HIS A 991 10.44 19.91 8.30
CA HIS A 991 10.20 19.33 9.63
C HIS A 991 10.09 17.80 9.65
N ASN A 992 10.22 17.20 10.85
CA ASN A 992 10.17 15.74 11.05
C ASN A 992 8.79 15.25 11.53
N ARG A 993 8.38 14.06 11.06
CA ARG A 993 7.08 13.40 11.35
C ARG A 993 6.73 13.20 12.84
N ARG A 994 7.66 13.44 13.79
CA ARG A 994 7.37 13.37 15.23
C ARG A 994 6.59 14.58 15.75
N GLN A 995 6.78 15.74 15.13
CA GLN A 995 6.15 16.99 15.53
C GLN A 995 4.96 17.24 14.60
N LEU A 996 3.74 16.98 15.07
CA LEU A 996 2.51 17.33 14.34
C LEU A 996 2.36 18.85 14.16
N TRP A 997 2.93 19.61 15.10
CA TRP A 997 2.88 21.07 15.15
C TRP A 997 4.31 21.58 15.41
N PRO A 998 5.18 21.59 14.38
CA PRO A 998 6.52 22.15 14.49
C PRO A 998 6.43 23.68 14.58
N VAL A 999 7.35 24.29 15.32
CA VAL A 999 7.57 25.74 15.21
C VAL A 999 8.26 26.01 13.88
N VAL A 1000 7.77 26.98 13.10
CA VAL A 1000 8.44 27.43 11.88
C VAL A 1000 9.74 28.12 12.31
N PRO A 1001 10.92 27.69 11.81
CA PRO A 1001 12.16 28.40 12.09
C PRO A 1001 12.16 29.73 11.33
N ASP A 1002 12.53 30.82 12.00
CA ASP A 1002 12.63 32.14 11.36
C ASP A 1002 13.62 32.08 10.17
N GLU A 1003 13.12 32.25 8.95
CA GLU A 1003 13.98 32.41 7.77
C GLU A 1003 14.59 33.81 7.82
N GLN A 1004 15.73 33.94 8.52
CA GLN A 1004 16.62 35.09 8.33
C GLN A 1004 16.94 35.19 6.83
N PRO A 1005 16.66 36.33 6.17
CA PRO A 1005 16.92 36.47 4.74
C PRO A 1005 18.41 36.29 4.47
N LEU A 1006 18.73 35.54 3.40
CA LEU A 1006 20.10 35.23 3.00
C LEU A 1006 20.84 36.49 2.55
N ILE A 1007 21.43 37.20 3.52
CA ILE A 1007 22.46 38.20 3.26
C ILE A 1007 23.59 37.49 2.51
N HIS A 1008 23.92 37.99 1.31
CA HIS A 1008 25.02 37.49 0.50
C HIS A 1008 26.36 37.70 1.23
N LEU A 1009 26.78 36.71 2.01
CA LEU A 1009 28.16 36.59 2.47
C LEU A 1009 29.03 36.20 1.29
N SER A 1010 29.58 37.22 0.64
CA SER A 1010 30.55 37.11 -0.43
C SER A 1010 31.81 36.37 0.05
N SER A 1011 32.26 35.44 -0.80
CA SER A 1011 33.57 34.77 -0.81
C SER A 1011 34.62 35.23 0.21
N ALA A 1012 34.85 34.42 1.24
CA ALA A 1012 36.12 34.40 1.99
C ALA A 1012 36.97 33.18 1.52
N PRO A 1013 38.30 33.31 1.30
CA PRO A 1013 39.09 32.25 0.68
C PRO A 1013 39.44 31.08 1.62
N SER A 1014 39.77 29.94 1.02
CA SER A 1014 40.30 28.77 1.71
C SER A 1014 41.78 28.91 2.08
N THR A 1015 42.08 28.98 3.38
CA THR A 1015 43.45 28.77 3.91
C THR A 1015 43.45 27.76 5.05
N LEU A 1016 44.27 26.72 4.91
CA LEU A 1016 44.56 25.76 5.96
C LEU A 1016 45.38 26.41 7.08
N SER A 1017 45.03 26.18 8.33
CA SER A 1017 46.00 26.17 9.42
C SER A 1017 45.58 25.14 10.47
N LEU A 1018 46.48 24.20 10.74
CA LEU A 1018 46.42 23.38 11.95
C LEU A 1018 46.96 24.23 13.10
N ASN A 1019 46.32 24.18 14.26
CA ASN A 1019 47.03 24.08 15.53
C ASN A 1019 46.10 23.54 16.62
N SER A 1020 46.69 22.81 17.55
CA SER A 1020 46.05 22.27 18.75
C SER A 1020 46.16 23.26 19.90
N GLU A 1021 45.15 23.33 20.76
CA GLU A 1021 45.39 23.37 22.21
C GLU A 1021 44.15 22.92 23.00
N SER A 1022 44.27 22.86 24.33
CA SER A 1022 43.46 21.97 25.17
C SER A 1022 42.73 22.66 26.34
N THR A 1023 41.60 22.08 26.71
CA THR A 1023 41.02 22.02 28.09
C THR A 1023 41.09 23.27 29.00
N SER A 1024 39.92 23.82 29.36
CA SER A 1024 39.66 24.20 30.76
C SER A 1024 38.17 24.41 31.13
N SER A 1025 37.86 23.99 32.35
CA SER A 1025 36.75 24.36 33.26
C SER A 1025 35.66 25.37 32.90
N ARG A 1026 34.40 24.92 33.10
CA ARG A 1026 33.40 25.46 34.06
C ARG A 1026 33.53 26.93 34.49
N HIS A 1027 32.41 27.67 34.41
CA HIS A 1027 31.79 28.27 35.61
C HIS A 1027 30.28 28.50 35.41
N ASN A 1028 29.52 28.46 36.51
CA ASN A 1028 28.10 28.84 36.55
C ASN A 1028 27.95 30.28 37.09
N SER A 1029 26.89 30.97 36.68
CA SER A 1029 26.27 32.04 37.48
C SER A 1029 24.80 32.22 37.07
N GLU A 1030 23.88 31.91 37.98
CA GLU A 1030 22.45 32.22 37.87
C GLU A 1030 22.18 33.61 38.47
N SER A 1031 21.17 34.34 37.97
CA SER A 1031 20.52 35.43 38.71
C SER A 1031 19.16 35.77 38.08
N ASP A 1032 18.08 35.64 38.86
CA ASP A 1032 16.71 35.95 38.44
C ASP A 1032 16.43 37.46 38.30
N SER A 1033 15.41 37.79 37.50
CA SER A 1033 14.41 38.80 37.89
C SER A 1033 13.10 38.59 37.09
N THR A 1034 11.96 38.99 37.66
CA THR A 1034 10.63 38.57 37.18
C THR A 1034 9.69 39.75 36.87
N GLN A 1035 9.25 39.85 35.60
CA GLN A 1035 7.99 40.49 35.16
C GLN A 1035 7.83 42.01 35.46
N PRO A 1036 6.75 42.70 35.02
CA PRO A 1036 5.64 42.29 34.14
C PRO A 1036 5.47 43.17 32.87
N SER A 1037 4.41 42.85 32.10
CA SER A 1037 3.89 43.55 30.91
C SER A 1037 3.38 44.98 31.13
N MET A 1038 3.36 45.80 30.07
CA MET A 1038 2.11 46.46 29.63
C MET A 1038 2.11 46.95 28.16
N TYR A 1039 1.03 47.60 27.74
CA TYR A 1039 0.61 47.87 26.36
C TYR A 1039 0.93 49.29 25.85
N ILE A 1040 1.32 49.37 24.57
CA ILE A 1040 0.79 50.21 23.45
C ILE A 1040 0.42 51.71 23.67
N LEU A 1041 0.79 52.50 22.65
CA LEU A 1041 0.32 53.84 22.21
C LEU A 1041 1.13 55.07 22.63
N GLY A 1042 1.21 56.04 21.69
CA GLY A 1042 1.93 57.32 21.80
C GLY A 1042 2.34 57.83 20.40
N ASP A 1043 1.46 58.58 19.75
CA ASP A 1043 1.71 59.21 18.44
C ASP A 1043 2.77 60.33 18.50
N ASP A 1044 3.41 60.65 17.36
CA ASP A 1044 3.25 62.00 16.79
C ASP A 1044 3.75 62.21 15.33
N LYS A 1045 3.01 63.08 14.62
CA LYS A 1045 3.40 64.02 13.54
C LYS A 1045 4.11 63.57 12.24
N LEU A 1046 3.30 63.57 11.17
CA LEU A 1046 3.43 64.34 9.91
C LEU A 1046 4.79 64.95 9.51
N GLU A 1047 5.17 64.77 8.24
CA GLU A 1047 5.00 65.83 7.21
C GLU A 1047 4.95 65.23 5.77
N SER A 1048 4.74 66.05 4.73
CA SER A 1048 4.30 65.61 3.39
C SER A 1048 5.06 66.27 2.21
N SER A 1049 4.67 65.89 0.98
CA SER A 1049 5.02 66.53 -0.31
C SER A 1049 6.37 66.08 -0.93
N GLU A 1050 6.57 66.00 -2.26
CA GLU A 1050 5.62 66.01 -3.40
C GLU A 1050 6.19 65.29 -4.67
N LEU A 1051 5.47 65.40 -5.79
CA LEU A 1051 5.68 64.71 -7.07
C LEU A 1051 6.89 65.19 -7.89
N SER A 1052 7.46 64.29 -8.71
CA SER A 1052 8.01 64.61 -10.03
C SER A 1052 8.00 63.38 -10.95
N GLU A 1053 7.56 63.54 -12.20
CA GLU A 1053 7.59 62.48 -13.23
C GLU A 1053 8.96 62.38 -13.91
N ASP A 1054 9.30 61.20 -14.46
CA ASP A 1054 9.93 61.14 -15.79
C ASP A 1054 9.90 59.73 -16.44
N GLN A 1055 9.91 59.70 -17.78
CA GLN A 1055 10.03 58.51 -18.64
C GLN A 1055 10.93 58.83 -19.85
N PRO A 1056 11.30 57.88 -20.72
CA PRO A 1056 11.91 56.57 -20.44
C PRO A 1056 13.20 56.37 -21.28
N LEU A 1057 14.08 55.42 -20.92
CA LEU A 1057 15.16 55.00 -21.84
C LEU A 1057 15.27 53.48 -22.00
N TYR A 1058 15.13 53.04 -23.26
CA TYR A 1058 15.42 51.69 -23.71
C TYR A 1058 16.93 51.40 -23.68
N LEU A 1059 17.32 50.24 -23.17
CA LEU A 1059 18.61 49.63 -23.54
C LEU A 1059 18.51 48.10 -23.63
N ARG A 1060 18.42 47.60 -24.87
CA ARG A 1060 18.28 46.18 -25.23
C ARG A 1060 19.64 45.57 -25.58
N PRO A 1061 20.05 44.44 -24.99
CA PRO A 1061 21.09 43.59 -25.57
C PRO A 1061 20.50 42.31 -26.19
N LYS A 1062 20.51 42.28 -27.53
CA LYS A 1062 20.78 41.11 -28.40
C LYS A 1062 19.98 39.80 -28.16
N LEU A 1063 19.05 39.59 -29.07
CA LEU A 1063 18.47 38.28 -29.43
C LEU A 1063 19.60 37.26 -29.75
N LEU A 1064 19.54 36.06 -29.16
CA LEU A 1064 20.28 34.88 -29.61
C LEU A 1064 19.31 33.83 -30.12
N LYS A 1065 19.65 33.20 -31.25
CA LYS A 1065 18.75 32.38 -32.07
C LYS A 1065 18.17 31.17 -31.33
N ASP A 1066 16.95 30.82 -31.71
CA ASP A 1066 16.32 29.54 -31.40
C ASP A 1066 17.25 28.35 -31.61
N ARG A 1067 17.24 27.43 -30.66
CA ARG A 1067 17.80 26.08 -30.81
C ARG A 1067 16.78 25.09 -30.26
N SER A 1068 16.26 24.24 -31.15
CA SER A 1068 15.36 23.15 -30.79
C SER A 1068 16.02 22.19 -29.79
N PRO A 1069 15.32 21.77 -28.71
CA PRO A 1069 15.95 21.00 -27.62
C PRO A 1069 16.35 19.55 -27.97
N PHE A 1070 16.01 19.05 -29.17
CA PHE A 1070 16.17 17.64 -29.55
C PHE A 1070 17.35 17.35 -30.50
N THR A 1071 18.58 17.77 -30.17
CA THR A 1071 19.77 17.26 -30.89
C THR A 1071 21.09 17.21 -30.08
N ILE A 1072 21.06 17.27 -28.74
CA ILE A 1072 22.27 17.22 -27.90
C ILE A 1072 22.32 15.92 -27.08
N LEU A 1073 22.57 14.79 -27.75
CA LEU A 1073 23.15 13.59 -27.11
C LEU A 1073 23.83 12.62 -28.11
N ALA A 1074 24.23 13.13 -29.29
CA ALA A 1074 24.83 12.34 -30.37
C ALA A 1074 26.13 12.96 -30.90
N SER A 1075 27.15 13.14 -30.04
CA SER A 1075 28.50 13.51 -30.46
C SER A 1075 29.57 12.56 -29.91
N SER A 1076 30.00 11.62 -30.74
CA SER A 1076 31.05 10.66 -30.44
C SER A 1076 32.41 11.19 -30.91
N ARG A 1077 33.12 11.97 -30.08
CA ARG A 1077 34.54 12.33 -30.31
C ARG A 1077 35.32 12.69 -29.03
N LEU A 1078 36.18 11.75 -28.63
CA LEU A 1078 37.56 11.95 -28.16
C LEU A 1078 37.87 13.14 -27.20
N VAL A 1079 38.06 12.81 -25.92
CA VAL A 1079 39.22 13.32 -25.16
C VAL A 1079 40.13 12.12 -24.84
N ARG A 1080 41.45 12.36 -24.79
CA ARG A 1080 42.50 11.33 -24.91
C ARG A 1080 43.34 11.30 -23.64
N ASN A 1081 43.57 10.11 -23.07
CA ASN A 1081 44.35 9.92 -21.84
C ASN A 1081 45.67 10.72 -21.85
N ARG A 1082 45.83 11.62 -20.87
CA ARG A 1082 47.09 12.28 -20.52
C ARG A 1082 47.17 12.54 -19.02
N PHE A 1083 47.79 11.62 -18.30
CA PHE A 1083 48.74 12.01 -17.25
C PHE A 1083 50.12 11.56 -17.73
N LEU A 1084 51.08 12.48 -17.70
CA LEU A 1084 52.45 12.23 -18.14
C LEU A 1084 53.31 11.87 -16.92
N ILE A 1085 54.02 10.75 -17.02
CA ILE A 1085 55.07 10.36 -16.08
C ILE A 1085 56.29 11.23 -16.34
N SER A 1086 56.89 11.78 -15.28
CA SER A 1086 58.16 12.51 -15.34
C SER A 1086 59.34 11.63 -14.93
N LEU A 1087 60.44 11.82 -15.67
CA LEU A 1087 61.76 11.16 -15.55
C LEU A 1087 62.38 11.37 -14.14
N SER A 1088 63.35 10.59 -13.62
CA SER A 1088 64.46 9.81 -14.22
C SER A 1088 65.07 8.85 -13.16
N GLY A 1089 65.99 7.90 -13.44
CA GLY A 1089 66.49 7.35 -14.71
C GLY A 1089 67.84 6.57 -14.59
N LYS A 1090 68.23 5.89 -15.69
CA LYS A 1090 69.57 5.31 -16.03
C LYS A 1090 70.15 4.13 -15.21
N LYS A 1091 70.26 2.95 -15.86
CA LYS A 1091 71.43 2.04 -16.05
C LYS A 1091 71.00 0.55 -16.14
N LEU A 1092 71.67 -0.39 -16.85
CA LEU A 1092 72.43 -0.37 -18.12
C LEU A 1092 72.79 -1.84 -18.52
N ARG A 1093 72.54 -2.29 -19.77
CA ARG A 1093 73.07 -3.54 -20.40
C ARG A 1093 72.62 -4.89 -19.75
N SER A 1094 72.73 -6.08 -20.38
CA SER A 1094 73.18 -6.49 -21.74
C SER A 1094 72.70 -7.90 -22.18
N THR A 1095 72.42 -8.03 -23.49
CA THR A 1095 72.69 -9.17 -24.43
C THR A 1095 72.17 -10.61 -24.27
N SER A 1096 71.90 -11.19 -25.46
CA SER A 1096 72.24 -12.55 -25.96
C SER A 1096 71.37 -13.80 -25.67
N ASP A 1097 70.49 -14.10 -26.65
CA ASP A 1097 70.63 -15.24 -27.60
C ASP A 1097 70.25 -16.71 -27.23
N PRO A 1098 69.96 -17.61 -28.23
CA PRO A 1098 68.57 -18.08 -28.38
C PRO A 1098 68.42 -19.59 -28.79
N LYS A 1099 67.33 -19.91 -29.51
CA LYS A 1099 66.92 -21.19 -30.17
C LYS A 1099 66.17 -22.19 -29.26
N GLY A 1100 65.21 -22.97 -29.77
CA GLY A 1100 64.56 -22.96 -31.09
C GLY A 1100 63.84 -24.28 -31.45
N THR A 1101 62.95 -24.27 -32.46
CA THR A 1101 62.23 -25.42 -33.07
C THR A 1101 61.30 -26.24 -32.12
N GLY A 1102 60.31 -27.00 -32.58
CA GLY A 1102 59.81 -27.33 -33.92
C GLY A 1102 58.32 -27.76 -33.89
N SER A 1103 57.77 -28.34 -34.97
CA SER A 1103 56.32 -28.47 -35.17
C SER A 1103 55.71 -29.89 -35.08
N SER A 1104 54.37 -29.91 -34.97
CA SER A 1104 53.42 -30.86 -35.60
C SER A 1104 53.40 -32.36 -35.24
N SER A 1105 52.43 -32.71 -34.37
CA SER A 1105 51.34 -33.71 -34.57
C SER A 1105 51.56 -35.24 -34.62
N LYS A 1106 50.77 -35.93 -33.76
CA LYS A 1106 49.96 -37.16 -34.03
C LYS A 1106 50.64 -38.53 -34.32
N LEU A 1107 50.61 -39.47 -33.35
CA LEU A 1107 49.70 -40.66 -33.31
C LEU A 1107 50.07 -41.72 -32.22
N HIS A 1108 49.05 -42.44 -31.74
CA HIS A 1108 48.95 -43.75 -31.03
C HIS A 1108 50.01 -44.27 -30.01
N GLY A 1109 49.50 -44.96 -28.97
CA GLY A 1109 50.26 -45.87 -28.10
C GLY A 1109 49.52 -46.30 -26.83
N GLU A 1110 48.91 -47.50 -26.82
CA GLU A 1110 48.38 -48.22 -25.64
C GLU A 1110 49.11 -49.57 -25.56
N PRO A 1111 49.28 -50.23 -24.38
CA PRO A 1111 48.41 -51.40 -24.10
C PRO A 1111 48.22 -51.85 -22.61
N THR A 1112 47.16 -52.65 -22.37
CA THR A 1112 47.00 -53.74 -21.36
C THR A 1112 47.09 -53.42 -19.84
N LEU A 1113 46.50 -54.19 -18.89
CA LEU A 1113 45.77 -55.48 -18.83
C LEU A 1113 44.67 -55.34 -17.71
N GLY A 1114 43.37 -55.66 -17.83
CA GLY A 1114 42.70 -56.97 -18.05
C GLY A 1114 42.43 -57.73 -16.72
N GLY A 1115 41.23 -58.17 -16.30
CA GLY A 1115 39.86 -58.19 -16.87
C GLY A 1115 38.84 -58.95 -15.95
N LEU A 1116 37.72 -59.49 -16.49
CA LEU A 1116 36.63 -60.32 -15.87
C LEU A 1116 35.58 -59.57 -15.00
N ARG A 1117 34.23 -59.71 -15.06
CA ARG A 1117 33.13 -60.36 -15.87
C ARG A 1117 31.80 -59.67 -15.38
N ARG A 1118 30.58 -59.61 -15.97
CA ARG A 1118 29.85 -59.87 -17.26
C ARG A 1118 28.52 -59.04 -17.16
N ILE A 1119 27.93 -58.37 -18.18
CA ILE A 1119 27.15 -58.83 -19.37
C ILE A 1119 25.78 -59.49 -18.96
N ARG A 1120 24.55 -59.08 -19.37
CA ARG A 1120 24.01 -58.60 -20.69
C ARG A 1120 22.61 -57.87 -20.67
N THR A 1121 22.36 -56.99 -21.67
CA THR A 1121 21.09 -56.61 -22.42
C THR A 1121 19.68 -56.36 -21.83
N VAL A 1122 19.14 -55.15 -22.13
CA VAL A 1122 17.92 -54.78 -22.92
C VAL A 1122 16.70 -55.74 -23.06
N THR A 1123 15.47 -55.28 -22.72
CA THR A 1123 14.23 -55.16 -23.58
C THR A 1123 13.00 -54.63 -22.77
N GLU A 1124 11.95 -54.14 -23.46
CA GLU A 1124 10.55 -54.03 -22.95
C GLU A 1124 9.79 -55.41 -23.12
N PRO A 1125 8.45 -55.61 -23.01
CA PRO A 1125 7.33 -54.72 -22.59
C PRO A 1125 6.17 -55.35 -21.73
N SER A 1126 5.27 -54.47 -21.25
CA SER A 1126 3.78 -54.65 -21.20
C SER A 1126 3.03 -55.54 -20.16
N ILE A 1127 1.73 -55.19 -20.01
CA ILE A 1127 0.52 -56.00 -19.63
C ILE A 1127 0.08 -56.17 -18.15
N PHE A 1128 -1.15 -55.67 -17.90
CA PHE A 1128 -2.23 -56.03 -16.95
C PHE A 1128 -1.96 -56.68 -15.57
N SER A 1129 -2.60 -56.11 -14.54
CA SER A 1129 -3.87 -56.65 -13.99
C SER A 1129 -4.57 -55.67 -13.01
N GLN A 1130 -5.87 -55.87 -12.77
CA GLN A 1130 -6.70 -55.11 -11.81
C GLN A 1130 -7.26 -56.05 -10.74
N ILE A 1131 -7.19 -55.65 -9.46
CA ILE A 1131 -8.08 -56.08 -8.35
C ILE A 1131 -8.17 -54.82 -7.45
N GLN A 1132 -9.28 -54.11 -7.20
CA GLN A 1132 -10.73 -54.35 -7.13
C GLN A 1132 -11.22 -54.80 -5.73
N GLY A 1133 -12.19 -54.07 -5.18
CA GLY A 1133 -12.64 -54.18 -3.78
C GLY A 1133 -11.96 -53.14 -2.88
N ASP A 1134 -12.66 -52.37 -2.04
CA ASP A 1134 -14.11 -52.34 -1.83
C ASP A 1134 -14.60 -50.94 -1.41
N ALA A 1135 -15.92 -50.71 -1.42
CA ALA A 1135 -16.52 -49.43 -1.04
C ALA A 1135 -17.54 -49.60 0.09
N ARG A 1136 -17.58 -48.67 1.07
CA ARG A 1136 -18.81 -48.23 1.77
C ARG A 1136 -18.61 -47.07 2.74
N ASN A 1137 -19.55 -46.13 2.63
CA ASN A 1137 -20.35 -45.45 3.67
C ASN A 1137 -19.72 -44.71 4.88
N GLU A 1138 -20.40 -43.60 5.22
CA GLU A 1138 -20.59 -42.96 6.54
C GLU A 1138 -19.32 -42.44 7.27
N HIS A 1139 -19.27 -41.17 7.72
CA HIS A 1139 -20.31 -40.16 7.96
C HIS A 1139 -19.93 -38.77 7.42
#